data_AF-A0A7S1ZTA0-F1
#
_entry.id   AF-A0A7S1ZTA0-F1
#
_cell.length_a   1.000
_cell.length_b   1.000
_cell.length_c   1.000
_cell.angle_alpha   90.00
_cell.angle_beta   90.00
_cell.angle_gamma   90.00
#
_symmetry.space_group_name_H-M   'P 1'
#
loop_
_entity.id
_entity.type
_entity.pdbx_description
1 polymer ?
#
loop_
_entity_poly.entity_id
_entity_poly.type
_entity_poly.pdbx_seq_one_letter_code
_entity_poly.pdbx_strand_id
1 'polypeptide(L)'
;KNHIPLTSDFWWALTQPRGNYIIRLLGWFLLKVFARVITEVTVDMDSFVLLAREKERALSTHCERPHVVLIPTHRSFFDFLLLSFVCFALPEIGVDIPHIAAIDEFSRIPILGYLAKAAQAIFLKRGIGKADPDLSAKLIELKQHHTDTATIEVFIEGKRSRDRRFVKPKTGFLRCLANTGGDHILLPVCISYERIPEQSALTSEADGASRDCLRLNTSLLSWLKSVFLGEINIGRVHITASDPVPMTSSSETNFVQLGEILQKRQKEKVLVSSFHINAGAKVLGLHAETIRAALLSVGCNFWPGQEIDSLTLPQSLSEQWTIMLQYSHFFAPFFAKSHPHWCEWLDPGLHEAIIYPEDPIGKDISAVVSALSAQFEAAEQIFEDTVQLLKSKGFSSPQCGHIIQYVSESNSSTPLLLVNAVACMKLGEFKSIEPACVTSHTTSTSRGFSFRKRFRNISSASPVQALFHQSTKKVAMEKIDSANFRDSESFGAWGYADSGFVVEVNQEGMKHVKMKGNRYSISGKSLPNVVSFFEKATKIKIDPLKVAFPLIPDDPLIHRSDLDAFDIEKLEEIVNNEKQRISTSALDRARHGTGHSQADMFMIRTGTLNTIRLPDAVIWPADETEVEALIVLSVRESWCLIPFGGGTNVSHSTRCPPKSLEPRPIISVDIKLMDRILWINEEDGVAHVQAGITGKCLASEMELRGYTIGHEPDSIEFSTLGGWIATKASGMKRNKYGNIEDIVKDVRVAGPKGMIWQNKSGKKSVHGRVSTGIDLLSLMLGSEGGFGIITSATIKVWPMPECKEYESLILPCFEDGIRFVRDVAKMNNLKPASIRLLDNEQFRLGKAMTSVPRGLQLIQNAMIAFIGSMQSTISMHSAVCTTISFEGSSSEIKLQKQIIGDIAAKHGGIFSGSRIGKAGYDLTFAIAYLRDFAMTYHFLAESFETFVPWSRLEPLVKATKERIHQEHKSRSLPGLPFVSCRVTQLYDEGACVYFYFCMNFENVSKPSLVFAEIEAAAREEIIANGGSLSHHHGVGKLRAPFMDGVNSKCFKDLLLSFKRSFDEKNTFGVRNGAFA
;
A
#
# COMPACT_ATOMS: atom_id res chain seq x y z
N LYS A 1 21.91 -35.03 15.64
CA LYS A 1 23.38 -35.21 15.75
C LYS A 1 23.82 -36.70 15.82
N ASN A 2 22.92 -37.66 15.99
CA ASN A 2 23.25 -39.10 15.99
C ASN A 2 22.95 -39.84 14.67
N HIS A 3 22.84 -39.14 13.53
CA HIS A 3 22.72 -39.83 12.25
C HIS A 3 24.10 -40.40 11.87
N ILE A 4 24.18 -41.72 11.88
CA ILE A 4 25.33 -42.54 11.54
C ILE A 4 25.92 -42.06 10.19
N PRO A 5 27.24 -41.81 10.11
CA PRO A 5 27.88 -41.20 8.94
C PRO A 5 28.15 -42.22 7.83
N LEU A 6 27.10 -42.83 7.25
CA LEU A 6 27.30 -43.81 6.17
C LEU A 6 26.52 -43.55 4.88
N THR A 7 25.58 -42.60 4.82
CA THR A 7 24.96 -42.17 3.54
C THR A 7 24.51 -40.71 3.59
N SER A 8 24.37 -40.04 2.43
CA SER A 8 23.89 -38.65 2.35
C SER A 8 22.48 -38.50 2.95
N ASP A 9 22.12 -37.33 3.50
CA ASP A 9 20.77 -37.01 4.01
C ASP A 9 19.63 -37.41 3.06
N PHE A 10 19.88 -37.37 1.74
CA PHE A 10 18.92 -37.80 0.72
C PHE A 10 18.67 -39.31 0.76
N TRP A 11 19.72 -40.11 0.90
CA TRP A 11 19.65 -41.55 1.07
C TRP A 11 18.96 -41.91 2.39
N TRP A 12 19.30 -41.23 3.48
CA TRP A 12 18.61 -41.42 4.77
C TRP A 12 17.09 -41.25 4.66
N ALA A 13 16.64 -40.19 3.99
CA ALA A 13 15.21 -39.93 3.78
C ALA A 13 14.58 -41.00 2.88
N LEU A 14 15.29 -41.45 1.84
CA LEU A 14 14.85 -42.53 0.96
C LEU A 14 14.80 -43.89 1.66
N THR A 15 15.55 -44.11 2.74
CA THR A 15 15.58 -45.39 3.49
C THR A 15 14.65 -45.43 4.70
N GLN A 16 13.88 -44.38 4.99
CA GLN A 16 12.92 -44.40 6.11
C GLN A 16 11.91 -45.56 5.96
N PRO A 17 11.45 -46.20 7.04
CA PRO A 17 10.56 -47.36 6.93
C PRO A 17 9.15 -46.99 6.44
N ARG A 18 8.75 -45.72 6.52
CA ARG A 18 7.38 -45.23 6.25
C ARG A 18 7.38 -44.03 5.30
N GLY A 19 6.25 -43.76 4.65
CA GLY A 19 6.05 -42.62 3.74
C GLY A 19 6.26 -42.94 2.25
N ASN A 20 5.44 -42.31 1.40
CA ASN A 20 5.55 -42.42 -0.06
C ASN A 20 6.75 -41.60 -0.61
N TYR A 21 7.02 -41.70 -1.92
CA TYR A 21 8.13 -41.00 -2.55
C TYR A 21 8.14 -39.47 -2.29
N ILE A 22 6.96 -38.84 -2.31
CA ILE A 22 6.80 -37.39 -2.10
C ILE A 22 7.08 -37.04 -0.64
N ILE A 23 6.58 -37.83 0.31
CA ILE A 23 6.85 -37.65 1.74
C ILE A 23 8.35 -37.79 2.03
N ARG A 24 9.04 -38.76 1.43
CA ARG A 24 10.50 -38.93 1.58
C ARG A 24 11.27 -37.73 1.04
N LEU A 25 10.89 -37.23 -0.13
CA LEU A 25 11.50 -36.02 -0.73
C LEU A 25 11.28 -34.78 0.15
N LEU A 26 10.06 -34.60 0.66
CA LEU A 26 9.73 -33.51 1.59
C LEU A 26 10.50 -33.65 2.91
N GLY A 27 10.63 -34.86 3.45
CA GLY A 27 11.42 -35.15 4.65
C GLY A 27 12.88 -34.75 4.48
N TRP A 28 13.51 -35.08 3.34
CA TRP A 28 14.86 -34.60 3.01
C TRP A 28 14.94 -33.07 2.97
N PHE A 29 13.98 -32.42 2.31
CA PHE A 29 13.96 -30.96 2.21
C PHE A 29 13.79 -30.28 3.58
N LEU A 30 12.84 -30.77 4.40
CA LEU A 30 12.60 -30.26 5.74
C LEU A 30 13.80 -30.44 6.65
N LEU A 31 14.52 -31.58 6.56
CA LEU A 31 15.77 -31.79 7.28
C LEU A 31 16.80 -30.68 6.96
N LYS A 32 16.94 -30.29 5.69
CA LYS A 32 17.87 -29.22 5.26
C LYS A 32 17.45 -27.83 5.72
N VAL A 33 16.14 -27.58 5.83
CA VAL A 33 15.58 -26.32 6.34
C VAL A 33 15.77 -26.24 7.85
N PHE A 34 15.33 -27.28 8.58
CA PHE A 34 15.44 -27.34 10.04
C PHE A 34 16.87 -27.32 10.52
N ALA A 35 17.80 -28.02 9.86
CA ALA A 35 19.22 -27.96 10.21
C ALA A 35 19.87 -26.57 10.08
N ARG A 36 19.23 -25.62 9.38
CA ARG A 36 19.69 -24.23 9.25
C ARG A 36 19.07 -23.28 10.27
N VAL A 37 17.82 -23.52 10.65
CA VAL A 37 17.06 -22.57 11.50
C VAL A 37 16.90 -23.05 12.93
N ILE A 38 16.94 -24.37 13.18
CA ILE A 38 16.78 -24.98 14.49
C ILE A 38 18.14 -25.48 14.99
N THR A 39 18.49 -25.07 16.21
CA THR A 39 19.69 -25.54 16.90
C THR A 39 19.56 -27.00 17.31
N GLU A 40 18.39 -27.36 17.86
CA GLU A 40 18.08 -28.71 18.33
C GLU A 40 16.57 -28.95 18.36
N VAL A 41 16.12 -30.12 17.89
CA VAL A 41 14.76 -30.63 18.11
C VAL A 41 14.87 -31.80 19.08
N THR A 42 14.19 -31.71 20.22
CA THR A 42 14.12 -32.77 21.23
C THR A 42 12.69 -33.29 21.34
N VAL A 43 12.56 -34.60 21.56
CA VAL A 43 11.26 -35.27 21.71
C VAL A 43 11.29 -36.11 22.97
N ASP A 44 10.30 -35.93 23.82
CA ASP A 44 10.11 -36.73 25.04
C ASP A 44 9.52 -38.10 24.67
N MET A 45 10.40 -39.07 24.37
CA MET A 45 9.99 -40.42 23.95
C MET A 45 9.08 -41.12 24.96
N ASP A 46 9.31 -40.92 26.26
CA ASP A 46 8.55 -41.58 27.33
C ASP A 46 7.09 -41.10 27.33
N SER A 47 6.84 -39.82 27.02
CA SER A 47 5.49 -39.29 26.89
C SER A 47 4.65 -39.95 25.79
N PHE A 48 5.29 -40.45 24.72
CA PHE A 48 4.61 -41.17 23.64
C PHE A 48 4.38 -42.65 23.94
N VAL A 49 5.11 -43.25 24.90
CA VAL A 49 4.89 -44.65 25.32
C VAL A 49 3.48 -44.86 25.87
N LEU A 50 2.89 -43.84 26.50
CA LEU A 50 1.51 -43.90 27.00
C LEU A 50 0.48 -44.12 25.88
N LEU A 51 0.76 -43.64 24.67
CA LEU A 51 -0.09 -43.92 23.51
C LEU A 51 -0.10 -45.41 23.16
N ALA A 52 1.06 -46.08 23.23
CA ALA A 52 1.14 -47.51 22.94
C ALA A 52 0.31 -48.34 23.93
N ARG A 53 0.37 -47.99 25.22
CA ARG A 53 -0.45 -48.62 26.27
C ARG A 53 -1.95 -48.41 26.05
N GLU A 54 -2.36 -47.20 25.67
CA GLU A 54 -3.77 -46.93 25.42
C GLU A 54 -4.27 -47.60 24.13
N LYS A 55 -3.42 -47.69 23.10
CA LYS A 55 -3.71 -48.49 21.90
C LYS A 55 -3.95 -49.96 22.27
N GLU A 56 -3.06 -50.57 23.04
CA GLU A 56 -3.21 -51.97 23.49
C GLU A 56 -4.48 -52.18 24.33
N ARG A 57 -4.75 -51.26 25.26
CA ARG A 57 -5.97 -51.27 26.07
C ARG A 57 -7.23 -51.22 25.20
N ALA A 58 -7.30 -50.28 24.25
CA ALA A 58 -8.44 -50.14 23.34
C ALA A 58 -8.62 -51.36 22.42
N LEU A 59 -7.52 -51.96 21.94
CA LEU A 59 -7.55 -53.23 21.19
C LEU A 59 -8.09 -54.40 22.03
N SER A 60 -7.81 -54.43 23.33
CA SER A 60 -8.30 -55.50 24.22
C SER A 60 -9.79 -55.37 24.56
N THR A 61 -10.34 -54.16 24.51
CA THR A 61 -11.75 -53.89 24.83
C THR A 61 -12.67 -53.94 23.62
N HIS A 62 -12.19 -53.65 22.41
CA HIS A 62 -13.00 -53.50 21.20
C HIS A 62 -12.43 -54.25 20.00
N CYS A 63 -13.29 -54.64 19.04
CA CYS A 63 -12.89 -55.43 17.86
C CYS A 63 -12.17 -54.63 16.76
N GLU A 64 -12.18 -53.29 16.81
CA GLU A 64 -11.52 -52.41 15.83
C GLU A 64 -10.34 -51.66 16.49
N ARG A 65 -9.24 -51.47 15.75
CA ARG A 65 -8.11 -50.65 16.22
C ARG A 65 -8.49 -49.16 16.17
N PRO A 66 -8.28 -48.38 17.24
CA PRO A 66 -8.67 -46.97 17.26
C PRO A 66 -7.76 -46.10 16.40
N HIS A 67 -8.32 -45.06 15.80
CA HIS A 67 -7.53 -44.02 15.12
C HIS A 67 -6.85 -43.10 16.13
N VAL A 68 -5.65 -42.64 15.80
CA VAL A 68 -4.92 -41.66 16.61
C VAL A 68 -5.12 -40.27 16.02
N VAL A 69 -5.51 -39.32 16.86
CA VAL A 69 -5.63 -37.91 16.47
C VAL A 69 -4.62 -37.09 17.25
N LEU A 70 -3.58 -36.63 16.56
CA LEU A 70 -2.58 -35.72 17.10
C LEU A 70 -3.18 -34.33 17.20
N ILE A 71 -3.08 -33.75 18.40
CA ILE A 71 -3.62 -32.44 18.72
C ILE A 71 -2.47 -31.54 19.21
N PRO A 72 -1.64 -31.02 18.29
CA PRO A 72 -0.56 -30.10 18.65
C PRO A 72 -1.07 -28.70 19.05
N THR A 73 -0.27 -28.00 19.86
CA THR A 73 -0.38 -26.55 20.05
C THR A 73 -0.08 -25.82 18.75
N HIS A 74 -0.86 -24.79 18.40
CA HIS A 74 -0.69 -24.04 17.15
C HIS A 74 -0.03 -22.68 17.41
N ARG A 75 1.29 -22.62 17.31
CA ARG A 75 2.15 -21.47 17.63
C ARG A 75 2.89 -20.93 16.41
N SER A 76 3.28 -21.79 15.46
CA SER A 76 4.04 -21.44 14.24
C SER A 76 3.42 -22.04 12.98
N PHE A 77 3.69 -21.48 11.79
CA PHE A 77 3.35 -22.16 10.52
C PHE A 77 4.13 -23.48 10.36
N PHE A 78 5.14 -23.72 11.19
CA PHE A 78 5.89 -24.96 11.14
C PHE A 78 5.28 -26.11 11.89
N ASP A 79 4.31 -25.90 12.78
CA ASP A 79 3.89 -26.94 13.71
C ASP A 79 3.48 -28.24 13.00
N PHE A 80 2.71 -28.10 11.91
CA PHE A 80 2.28 -29.25 11.12
C PHE A 80 3.39 -29.94 10.33
N LEU A 81 4.38 -29.18 9.88
CA LEU A 81 5.54 -29.75 9.20
C LEU A 81 6.50 -30.39 10.18
N LEU A 82 6.65 -29.80 11.37
CA LEU A 82 7.61 -30.23 12.37
C LEU A 82 7.16 -31.55 13.02
N LEU A 83 5.89 -31.65 13.45
CA LEU A 83 5.37 -32.87 14.04
C LEU A 83 5.33 -34.02 13.02
N SER A 84 4.85 -33.74 11.80
CA SER A 84 4.90 -34.70 10.68
C SER A 84 6.33 -35.16 10.36
N PHE A 85 7.30 -34.24 10.38
CA PHE A 85 8.71 -34.57 10.17
C PHE A 85 9.27 -35.44 11.31
N VAL A 86 8.88 -35.19 12.55
CA VAL A 86 9.29 -36.03 13.70
C VAL A 86 8.74 -37.45 13.57
N CYS A 87 7.45 -37.61 13.22
CA CYS A 87 6.87 -38.93 12.95
C CYS A 87 7.55 -39.66 11.76
N PHE A 88 8.05 -38.90 10.77
CA PHE A 88 8.83 -39.43 9.66
C PHE A 88 10.26 -39.81 10.06
N ALA A 89 10.92 -38.98 10.88
CA ALA A 89 12.34 -39.10 11.21
C ALA A 89 12.61 -40.07 12.38
N LEU A 90 11.64 -40.26 13.28
CA LEU A 90 11.72 -41.10 14.48
C LEU A 90 10.56 -42.12 14.51
N PRO A 91 10.59 -43.14 13.63
CA PRO A 91 9.55 -44.18 13.57
C PRO A 91 9.38 -44.95 14.89
N GLU A 92 10.39 -44.97 15.76
CA GLU A 92 10.38 -45.55 17.10
C GLU A 92 9.39 -44.87 18.08
N ILE A 93 8.88 -43.67 17.76
CA ILE A 93 7.83 -43.00 18.57
C ILE A 93 6.50 -43.79 18.55
N GLY A 94 6.30 -44.69 17.57
CA GLY A 94 5.10 -45.52 17.49
C GLY A 94 3.85 -44.76 17.00
N VAL A 95 4.06 -43.61 16.36
CA VAL A 95 3.04 -42.77 15.70
C VAL A 95 3.29 -42.78 14.19
N ASP A 96 2.24 -43.01 13.40
CA ASP A 96 2.36 -42.99 11.94
C ASP A 96 2.40 -41.56 11.39
N ILE A 97 2.90 -41.41 10.17
CA ILE A 97 2.96 -40.11 9.49
C ILE A 97 1.52 -39.61 9.31
N PRO A 98 1.15 -38.43 9.86
CA PRO A 98 -0.24 -38.04 9.97
C PRO A 98 -0.82 -37.52 8.65
N HIS A 99 -2.11 -37.73 8.47
CA HIS A 99 -2.92 -36.97 7.52
C HIS A 99 -3.20 -35.58 8.11
N ILE A 100 -2.74 -34.53 7.44
CA ILE A 100 -2.80 -33.16 7.98
C ILE A 100 -4.13 -32.51 7.62
N ALA A 101 -4.93 -32.13 8.62
CA ALA A 101 -6.17 -31.38 8.41
C ALA A 101 -5.87 -29.89 8.12
N ALA A 102 -5.76 -29.54 6.83
CA ALA A 102 -5.44 -28.21 6.34
C ALA A 102 -6.70 -27.42 5.95
N ILE A 103 -6.62 -26.09 5.87
CA ILE A 103 -7.75 -25.25 5.41
C ILE A 103 -7.88 -25.37 3.88
N ASP A 104 -9.11 -25.47 3.34
CA ASP A 104 -9.38 -25.63 1.89
C ASP A 104 -8.74 -24.56 0.99
N GLU A 105 -8.44 -23.38 1.54
CA GLU A 105 -7.67 -22.34 0.85
C GLU A 105 -6.32 -22.87 0.31
N PHE A 106 -5.66 -23.81 1.02
CA PHE A 106 -4.41 -24.44 0.56
C PHE A 106 -4.61 -25.34 -0.66
N SER A 107 -5.80 -25.94 -0.83
CA SER A 107 -6.10 -26.83 -1.96
C SER A 107 -6.11 -26.08 -3.30
N ARG A 108 -6.34 -24.77 -3.25
CA ARG A 108 -6.51 -23.88 -4.41
C ARG A 108 -5.20 -23.25 -4.89
N ILE A 109 -4.09 -23.51 -4.21
CA ILE A 109 -2.76 -23.00 -4.60
C ILE A 109 -2.18 -23.91 -5.68
N PRO A 110 -1.83 -23.39 -6.88
CA PRO A 110 -1.23 -24.21 -7.95
C PRO A 110 0.05 -24.89 -7.47
N ILE A 111 0.25 -26.15 -7.86
CA ILE A 111 1.39 -27.02 -7.47
C ILE A 111 1.39 -27.40 -5.98
N LEU A 112 1.30 -26.43 -5.06
CA LEU A 112 1.33 -26.65 -3.63
C LEU A 112 0.11 -27.45 -3.13
N GLY A 113 -1.09 -27.18 -3.66
CA GLY A 113 -2.29 -27.95 -3.34
C GLY A 113 -2.20 -29.41 -3.80
N TYR A 114 -1.52 -29.67 -4.92
CA TYR A 114 -1.24 -31.04 -5.40
C TYR A 114 -0.21 -31.73 -4.51
N LEU A 115 0.90 -31.06 -4.17
CA LEU A 115 1.92 -31.59 -3.26
C LEU A 115 1.34 -31.86 -1.87
N ALA A 116 0.49 -30.98 -1.34
CA ALA A 116 -0.19 -31.17 -0.07
C ALA A 116 -1.13 -32.40 -0.10
N LYS A 117 -1.93 -32.56 -1.15
CA LYS A 117 -2.76 -33.79 -1.34
C LYS A 117 -1.91 -35.05 -1.40
N ALA A 118 -0.82 -35.00 -2.16
CA ALA A 118 0.08 -36.14 -2.33
C ALA A 118 0.90 -36.46 -1.05
N ALA A 119 1.04 -35.47 -0.16
CA ALA A 119 1.56 -35.60 1.21
C ALA A 119 0.44 -35.80 2.26
N GLN A 120 -0.71 -36.36 1.85
CA GLN A 120 -1.79 -36.80 2.74
C GLN A 120 -2.62 -35.69 3.43
N ALA A 121 -2.65 -34.45 2.90
CA ALA A 121 -3.49 -33.38 3.45
C ALA A 121 -5.00 -33.60 3.19
N ILE A 122 -5.82 -33.34 4.22
CA ILE A 122 -7.29 -33.32 4.20
C ILE A 122 -7.76 -31.87 4.33
N PHE A 123 -8.71 -31.41 3.52
CA PHE A 123 -9.10 -30.00 3.51
C PHE A 123 -10.40 -29.71 4.29
N LEU A 124 -10.36 -28.68 5.12
CA LEU A 124 -11.42 -28.21 6.01
C LEU A 124 -12.06 -26.92 5.46
N LYS A 125 -13.40 -26.84 5.41
CA LYS A 125 -14.12 -25.59 5.14
C LYS A 125 -14.27 -24.74 6.42
N ARG A 126 -14.20 -23.41 6.32
CA ARG A 126 -14.37 -22.52 7.49
C ARG A 126 -15.85 -22.35 7.84
N GLY A 127 -16.17 -22.60 9.11
CA GLY A 127 -17.16 -21.85 9.88
C GLY A 127 -18.63 -22.23 9.74
N ILE A 128 -19.14 -23.13 10.59
CA ILE A 128 -20.53 -23.11 11.10
C ILE A 128 -20.65 -23.65 12.55
N GLY A 129 -19.57 -24.17 13.18
CA GLY A 129 -19.65 -24.79 14.52
C GLY A 129 -20.42 -26.12 14.57
N LYS A 130 -20.85 -26.62 13.41
CA LYS A 130 -21.49 -27.91 13.19
C LYS A 130 -20.51 -28.85 12.47
N ALA A 131 -20.84 -30.14 12.41
CA ALA A 131 -20.07 -31.09 11.61
C ALA A 131 -20.17 -30.74 10.12
N ASP A 132 -19.04 -30.80 9.41
CA ASP A 132 -18.95 -30.64 7.95
C ASP A 132 -19.20 -32.00 7.27
N PRO A 133 -20.30 -32.18 6.52
CA PRO A 133 -20.64 -33.46 5.90
C PRO A 133 -19.55 -33.99 4.95
N ASP A 134 -18.87 -33.11 4.21
CA ASP A 134 -17.84 -33.50 3.25
C ASP A 134 -16.59 -34.02 3.97
N LEU A 135 -16.22 -33.36 5.07
CA LEU A 135 -15.13 -33.81 5.93
C LEU A 135 -15.48 -35.13 6.62
N SER A 136 -16.70 -35.26 7.16
CA SER A 136 -17.17 -36.51 7.77
C SER A 136 -17.09 -37.67 6.77
N ALA A 137 -17.53 -37.47 5.52
CA ALA A 137 -17.40 -38.48 4.48
C ALA A 137 -15.94 -38.86 4.19
N LYS A 138 -15.02 -37.87 4.13
CA LYS A 138 -13.59 -38.13 3.91
C LYS A 138 -12.92 -38.88 5.07
N LEU A 139 -13.31 -38.57 6.31
CA LEU A 139 -12.84 -39.28 7.49
C LEU A 139 -13.37 -40.73 7.53
N ILE A 140 -14.61 -40.97 7.10
CA ILE A 140 -15.17 -42.33 6.93
C ILE A 140 -14.40 -43.10 5.84
N GLU A 141 -14.09 -42.48 4.71
CA GLU A 141 -13.29 -43.08 3.64
C GLU A 141 -11.89 -43.48 4.15
N LEU A 142 -11.23 -42.61 4.92
CA LEU A 142 -9.94 -42.91 5.54
C LEU A 142 -10.03 -44.09 6.52
N LYS A 143 -11.15 -44.21 7.24
CA LYS A 143 -11.40 -45.36 8.13
C LYS A 143 -11.57 -46.66 7.33
N GLN A 144 -12.27 -46.63 6.20
CA GLN A 144 -12.55 -47.82 5.38
C GLN A 144 -11.35 -48.33 4.57
N HIS A 145 -10.45 -47.44 4.13
CA HIS A 145 -9.34 -47.79 3.24
C HIS A 145 -8.03 -48.19 3.94
N HIS A 146 -7.90 -47.95 5.24
CA HIS A 146 -6.67 -48.25 5.98
C HIS A 146 -6.86 -49.47 6.89
N THR A 147 -6.24 -50.60 6.53
CA THR A 147 -6.27 -51.86 7.30
C THR A 147 -5.54 -51.79 8.64
N ASP A 148 -4.63 -50.81 8.80
CA ASP A 148 -3.86 -50.54 10.01
C ASP A 148 -3.95 -49.03 10.33
N THR A 149 -4.82 -48.64 11.28
CA THR A 149 -4.93 -47.33 11.96
C THR A 149 -4.42 -46.07 11.23
N ALA A 150 -5.31 -45.22 10.71
CA ALA A 150 -4.91 -43.88 10.24
C ALA A 150 -4.58 -42.94 11.42
N THR A 151 -3.49 -42.18 11.30
CA THR A 151 -3.13 -41.07 12.21
C THR A 151 -3.53 -39.74 11.56
N ILE A 152 -4.20 -38.85 12.29
CA ILE A 152 -4.66 -37.55 11.79
C ILE A 152 -4.08 -36.43 12.65
N GLU A 153 -3.64 -35.34 12.04
CA GLU A 153 -3.16 -34.16 12.76
C GLU A 153 -4.15 -33.00 12.62
N VAL A 154 -4.57 -32.42 13.75
CA VAL A 154 -5.51 -31.30 13.79
C VAL A 154 -5.20 -30.30 14.90
N PHE A 155 -5.33 -29.01 14.60
CA PHE A 155 -5.22 -27.94 15.59
C PHE A 155 -6.59 -27.60 16.14
N ILE A 156 -6.90 -28.04 17.37
CA ILE A 156 -8.18 -27.75 18.03
C ILE A 156 -8.42 -26.27 18.27
N GLU A 157 -7.36 -25.45 18.34
CA GLU A 157 -7.48 -23.98 18.44
C GLU A 157 -8.11 -23.37 17.17
N GLY A 158 -8.06 -24.09 16.04
CA GLY A 158 -8.59 -23.69 14.72
C GLY A 158 -7.86 -22.52 14.06
N LYS A 159 -7.14 -21.72 14.85
CA LYS A 159 -6.26 -20.62 14.43
C LYS A 159 -4.92 -20.75 15.12
N ARG A 160 -3.91 -20.11 14.54
CA ARG A 160 -2.56 -20.09 15.08
C ARG A 160 -2.39 -18.92 16.04
N SER A 161 -1.87 -19.19 17.23
CA SER A 161 -1.48 -18.18 18.21
C SER A 161 -0.04 -17.72 18.01
N ARG A 162 0.15 -16.54 17.44
CA ARG A 162 1.50 -16.01 17.11
C ARG A 162 2.23 -15.42 18.32
N ASP A 163 1.49 -15.02 19.35
CA ASP A 163 2.00 -14.48 20.64
C ASP A 163 2.08 -15.55 21.73
N ARG A 164 1.88 -16.83 21.36
CA ARG A 164 2.03 -18.03 22.20
C ARG A 164 0.91 -18.32 23.20
N ARG A 165 -0.07 -17.43 23.33
CA ARG A 165 -1.21 -17.65 24.23
C ARG A 165 -2.12 -18.76 23.72
N PHE A 166 -2.84 -19.41 24.62
CA PHE A 166 -3.86 -20.37 24.21
C PHE A 166 -5.08 -19.63 23.64
N VAL A 167 -5.80 -20.28 22.72
CA VAL A 167 -7.03 -19.74 22.11
C VAL A 167 -8.15 -20.74 22.34
N LYS A 168 -9.37 -20.27 22.61
CA LYS A 168 -10.52 -21.13 22.90
C LYS A 168 -10.70 -22.26 21.85
N PRO A 169 -10.75 -23.54 22.26
CA PRO A 169 -10.89 -24.68 21.34
C PRO A 169 -12.14 -24.61 20.47
N LYS A 170 -12.02 -25.08 19.22
CA LYS A 170 -13.10 -25.26 18.25
C LYS A 170 -13.51 -26.72 18.20
N THR A 171 -14.80 -26.98 18.36
CA THR A 171 -15.34 -28.36 18.51
C THR A 171 -15.80 -29.00 17.20
N GLY A 172 -15.78 -28.27 16.08
CA GLY A 172 -16.32 -28.75 14.80
C GLY A 172 -15.65 -30.02 14.29
N PHE A 173 -14.32 -30.12 14.38
CA PHE A 173 -13.59 -31.32 13.97
C PHE A 173 -13.91 -32.52 14.86
N LEU A 174 -13.97 -32.34 16.19
CA LEU A 174 -14.32 -33.41 17.14
C LEU A 174 -15.72 -33.96 16.86
N ARG A 175 -16.67 -33.10 16.47
CA ARG A 175 -18.01 -33.52 16.01
C ARG A 175 -17.96 -34.32 14.71
N CYS A 176 -17.12 -33.93 13.76
CA CYS A 176 -16.94 -34.68 12.50
C CYS A 176 -16.34 -36.06 12.76
N LEU A 177 -15.39 -36.15 13.70
CA LEU A 177 -14.74 -37.38 14.11
C LEU A 177 -15.74 -38.35 14.77
N ALA A 178 -16.58 -37.86 15.69
CA ALA A 178 -17.64 -38.67 16.30
C ALA A 178 -18.64 -39.25 15.27
N ASN A 179 -18.89 -38.54 14.16
CA ASN A 179 -19.75 -39.04 13.08
C ASN A 179 -19.14 -40.20 12.29
N THR A 180 -17.85 -40.50 12.44
CA THR A 180 -17.20 -41.62 11.74
C THR A 180 -17.53 -42.98 12.37
N GLY A 181 -18.00 -42.98 13.62
CA GLY A 181 -18.28 -44.19 14.41
C GLY A 181 -17.01 -44.90 14.88
N GLY A 182 -17.10 -45.60 16.01
CA GLY A 182 -15.97 -46.31 16.63
C GLY A 182 -15.13 -45.42 17.56
N ASP A 183 -13.99 -45.98 17.97
CA ASP A 183 -13.15 -45.41 19.02
C ASP A 183 -11.95 -44.64 18.47
N HIS A 184 -11.67 -43.50 19.09
CA HIS A 184 -10.55 -42.64 18.75
C HIS A 184 -9.70 -42.38 19.99
N ILE A 185 -8.40 -42.26 19.80
CA ILE A 185 -7.46 -41.82 20.84
C ILE A 185 -6.97 -40.42 20.45
N LEU A 186 -7.36 -39.42 21.23
CA LEU A 186 -6.92 -38.04 21.06
C LEU A 186 -5.61 -37.86 21.85
N LEU A 187 -4.53 -37.47 21.18
CA LEU A 187 -3.22 -37.25 21.81
C LEU A 187 -2.89 -35.76 21.80
N PRO A 188 -3.05 -35.05 22.93
CA PRO A 188 -2.58 -33.68 23.05
C PRO A 188 -1.06 -33.63 22.99
N VAL A 189 -0.51 -32.80 22.09
CA VAL A 189 0.92 -32.60 21.90
C VAL A 189 1.24 -31.13 22.16
N CYS A 190 2.31 -30.87 22.93
CA CYS A 190 2.81 -29.52 23.18
C CYS A 190 4.13 -29.32 22.44
N ILE A 191 4.21 -28.27 21.62
CA ILE A 191 5.42 -27.85 20.90
C ILE A 191 5.93 -26.56 21.54
N SER A 192 7.03 -26.66 22.27
CA SER A 192 7.66 -25.52 22.96
C SER A 192 8.86 -25.02 22.16
N TYR A 193 8.79 -23.77 21.69
CA TYR A 193 9.86 -23.11 20.94
C TYR A 193 10.63 -22.14 21.83
N GLU A 194 11.93 -21.99 21.65
CA GLU A 194 12.66 -20.83 22.19
C GLU A 194 12.21 -19.54 21.49
N ARG A 195 12.22 -19.53 20.15
CA ARG A 195 11.78 -18.41 19.31
C ARG A 195 10.85 -18.89 18.20
N ILE A 196 9.86 -18.09 17.83
CA ILE A 196 8.94 -18.39 16.72
C ILE A 196 9.41 -17.61 15.46
N PRO A 197 9.45 -18.23 14.27
CA PRO A 197 9.91 -17.56 13.04
C PRO A 197 9.19 -16.24 12.71
N GLU A 198 7.93 -16.12 13.10
CA GLU A 198 7.03 -15.01 12.74
C GLU A 198 6.98 -13.89 13.78
N GLN A 199 7.81 -13.95 14.81
CA GLN A 199 7.73 -13.06 15.98
C GLN A 199 7.88 -11.56 15.62
N SER A 200 8.84 -11.22 14.75
CA SER A 200 9.07 -9.82 14.34
C SER A 200 7.95 -9.26 13.45
N ALA A 201 7.27 -10.13 12.70
CA ALA A 201 6.11 -9.72 11.91
C ALA A 201 4.92 -9.39 12.82
N LEU A 202 4.72 -10.14 13.91
CA LEU A 202 3.66 -9.88 14.88
C LEU A 202 3.86 -8.55 15.62
N THR A 203 5.09 -8.23 16.01
CA THR A 203 5.39 -6.95 16.65
C THR A 203 5.28 -5.79 15.69
N SER A 204 5.73 -5.95 14.45
CA SER A 204 5.53 -4.93 13.41
C SER A 204 4.04 -4.66 13.14
N GLU A 205 3.19 -5.70 13.14
CA GLU A 205 1.73 -5.56 13.03
C GLU A 205 1.13 -4.86 14.26
N ALA A 206 1.61 -5.17 15.48
CA ALA A 206 1.18 -4.50 16.71
C ALA A 206 1.62 -3.02 16.75
N ASP A 207 2.74 -2.70 16.09
CA ASP A 207 3.27 -1.33 15.88
C ASP A 207 2.57 -0.59 14.73
N GLY A 208 1.43 -1.10 14.25
CA GLY A 208 0.56 -0.44 13.29
C GLY A 208 0.92 -0.67 11.82
N ALA A 209 1.81 -1.62 11.49
CA ALA A 209 2.11 -1.96 10.10
C ALA A 209 0.94 -2.72 9.44
N SER A 210 0.62 -2.39 8.18
CA SER A 210 -0.44 -3.07 7.43
C SER A 210 -0.11 -4.55 7.26
N ARG A 211 -1.08 -5.41 7.56
CA ARG A 211 -0.94 -6.86 7.45
C ARG A 211 -0.74 -7.26 5.98
N ASP A 212 0.42 -7.86 5.68
CA ASP A 212 0.56 -8.62 4.44
C ASP A 212 -0.37 -9.84 4.53
N CYS A 213 -1.44 -9.85 3.70
CA CYS A 213 -2.19 -11.07 3.48
C CYS A 213 -1.18 -12.13 3.02
N LEU A 214 -1.10 -13.26 3.73
CA LEU A 214 -0.08 -14.31 3.53
C LEU A 214 -0.13 -14.83 2.08
N ARG A 215 0.59 -14.13 1.20
CA ARG A 215 0.89 -14.56 -0.16
C ARG A 215 2.04 -15.53 -0.01
N LEU A 216 1.68 -16.80 0.13
CA LEU A 216 2.60 -17.94 0.30
C LEU A 216 3.68 -18.01 -0.81
N ASN A 217 3.57 -17.28 -1.92
CA ASN A 217 4.65 -17.22 -2.91
C ASN A 217 5.75 -16.20 -2.55
N THR A 218 5.43 -14.99 -2.10
CA THR A 218 6.43 -13.93 -1.80
C THR A 218 6.97 -14.00 -0.38
N SER A 219 6.11 -14.28 0.60
CA SER A 219 6.49 -14.43 2.00
C SER A 219 7.37 -15.67 2.20
N LEU A 220 6.98 -16.83 1.63
CA LEU A 220 7.74 -18.07 1.73
C LEU A 220 9.08 -17.98 0.99
N LEU A 221 9.15 -17.36 -0.19
CA LEU A 221 10.43 -17.20 -0.91
C LEU A 221 11.36 -16.22 -0.22
N SER A 222 10.84 -15.11 0.33
CA SER A 222 11.63 -14.17 1.13
C SER A 222 12.14 -14.83 2.41
N TRP A 223 11.29 -15.61 3.07
CA TRP A 223 11.63 -16.34 4.26
C TRP A 223 12.63 -17.47 3.97
N LEU A 224 12.42 -18.28 2.92
CA LEU A 224 13.36 -19.29 2.45
C LEU A 224 14.71 -18.65 2.12
N LYS A 225 14.70 -17.46 1.50
CA LYS A 225 15.92 -16.69 1.28
C LYS A 225 16.60 -16.33 2.60
N SER A 226 15.88 -15.81 3.59
CA SER A 226 16.44 -15.54 4.93
C SER A 226 16.96 -16.80 5.64
N VAL A 227 16.32 -17.96 5.42
CA VAL A 227 16.84 -19.27 5.86
C VAL A 227 18.15 -19.61 5.17
N PHE A 228 18.23 -19.45 3.84
CA PHE A 228 19.44 -19.71 3.08
C PHE A 228 20.57 -18.72 3.41
N LEU A 229 20.24 -17.50 3.81
CA LEU A 229 21.19 -16.48 4.27
C LEU A 229 21.58 -16.63 5.74
N GLY A 230 20.98 -17.56 6.50
CA GLY A 230 21.27 -17.76 7.92
C GLY A 230 20.76 -16.64 8.83
N GLU A 231 19.78 -15.85 8.37
CA GLU A 231 19.21 -14.72 9.10
C GLU A 231 18.15 -15.15 10.14
N ILE A 232 17.74 -16.42 10.12
CA ILE A 232 16.70 -16.97 10.99
C ILE A 232 17.32 -18.03 11.89
N ASN A 233 17.26 -17.78 13.20
CA ASN A 233 17.59 -18.76 14.23
C ASN A 233 16.43 -18.83 15.23
N ILE A 234 15.79 -19.99 15.32
CA ILE A 234 14.66 -20.24 16.22
C ILE A 234 15.06 -20.92 17.54
N GLY A 235 16.36 -21.16 17.74
CA GLY A 235 16.90 -21.79 18.93
C GLY A 235 16.53 -23.27 18.97
N ARG A 236 16.17 -23.77 20.14
CA ARG A 236 15.74 -25.16 20.35
C ARG A 236 14.22 -25.29 20.28
N VAL A 237 13.76 -26.49 19.95
CA VAL A 237 12.35 -26.89 19.96
C VAL A 237 12.22 -28.19 20.73
N HIS A 238 11.20 -28.29 21.57
CA HIS A 238 10.90 -29.51 22.32
C HIS A 238 9.45 -29.92 22.12
N ILE A 239 9.23 -31.20 21.89
CA ILE A 239 7.93 -31.80 21.64
C ILE A 239 7.67 -32.85 22.72
N THR A 240 6.55 -32.70 23.41
CA THR A 240 6.09 -33.65 24.44
C THR A 240 4.61 -33.96 24.22
N ALA A 241 4.22 -35.20 24.51
CA ALA A 241 2.82 -35.61 24.50
C ALA A 241 2.24 -35.55 25.92
N SER A 242 0.93 -35.33 26.01
CA SER A 242 0.17 -35.54 27.23
C SER A 242 -0.44 -36.93 27.25
N ASP A 243 -1.03 -37.32 28.38
CA ASP A 243 -1.82 -38.55 28.45
C ASP A 243 -2.85 -38.58 27.31
N PRO A 244 -3.04 -39.73 26.63
CA PRO A 244 -4.06 -39.86 25.61
C PRO A 244 -5.47 -39.76 26.23
N VAL A 245 -6.41 -39.14 25.50
CA VAL A 245 -7.83 -39.08 25.86
C VAL A 245 -8.60 -40.03 24.95
N PRO A 246 -9.14 -41.15 25.47
CA PRO A 246 -10.03 -41.99 24.68
C PRO A 246 -11.34 -41.24 24.41
N MET A 247 -11.85 -41.35 23.19
CA MET A 247 -13.10 -40.75 22.76
C MET A 247 -13.96 -41.82 22.10
N THR A 248 -15.07 -42.16 22.75
CA THR A 248 -16.13 -43.03 22.20
C THR A 248 -17.16 -42.18 21.47
N SER A 249 -17.60 -42.64 20.30
CA SER A 249 -18.59 -41.96 19.47
C SER A 249 -20.00 -42.12 20.06
N SER A 250 -20.37 -41.30 21.06
CA SER A 250 -21.72 -41.28 21.66
C SER A 250 -22.46 -39.95 21.39
N SER A 251 -23.80 -39.99 21.33
CA SER A 251 -24.63 -38.78 21.17
C SER A 251 -24.64 -37.85 22.39
N GLU A 252 -24.08 -38.28 23.52
CA GLU A 252 -24.05 -37.54 24.80
C GLU A 252 -22.72 -36.81 25.06
N THR A 253 -21.72 -36.96 24.18
CA THR A 253 -20.38 -36.37 24.39
C THR A 253 -20.41 -34.84 24.40
N ASN A 254 -20.02 -34.22 25.51
CA ASN A 254 -19.84 -32.77 25.61
C ASN A 254 -18.52 -32.33 24.95
N PHE A 255 -18.58 -31.99 23.66
CA PHE A 255 -17.39 -31.60 22.89
C PHE A 255 -16.71 -30.31 23.37
N VAL A 256 -17.42 -29.42 24.05
CA VAL A 256 -16.82 -28.19 24.61
C VAL A 256 -15.91 -28.56 25.77
N GLN A 257 -16.44 -29.35 26.71
CA GLN A 257 -15.68 -29.87 27.84
C GLN A 257 -14.50 -30.74 27.38
N LEU A 258 -14.70 -31.57 26.34
CA LEU A 258 -13.62 -32.36 25.75
C LEU A 258 -12.50 -31.46 25.17
N GLY A 259 -12.87 -30.40 24.44
CA GLY A 259 -11.92 -29.41 23.94
C GLY A 259 -11.12 -28.74 25.06
N GLU A 260 -11.78 -28.39 26.15
CA GLU A 260 -11.16 -27.81 27.35
C GLU A 260 -10.20 -28.79 28.04
N ILE A 261 -10.57 -30.08 28.17
CA ILE A 261 -9.70 -31.13 28.73
C ILE A 261 -8.42 -31.28 27.89
N LEU A 262 -8.56 -31.33 26.56
CA LEU A 262 -7.43 -31.48 25.65
C LEU A 262 -6.48 -30.29 25.76
N GLN A 263 -7.02 -29.07 25.79
CA GLN A 263 -6.20 -27.87 25.93
C GLN A 263 -5.57 -27.74 27.32
N LYS A 264 -6.28 -28.15 28.38
CA LYS A 264 -5.72 -28.21 29.75
C LYS A 264 -4.48 -29.11 29.80
N ARG A 265 -4.56 -30.30 29.19
CA ARG A 265 -3.41 -31.22 29.08
C ARG A 265 -2.23 -30.59 28.33
N GLN A 266 -2.48 -29.85 27.24
CA GLN A 266 -1.42 -29.11 26.54
C GLN A 266 -0.76 -28.05 27.44
N LYS A 267 -1.55 -27.28 28.20
CA LYS A 267 -1.05 -26.23 29.11
C LYS A 267 -0.12 -26.78 30.19
N GLU A 268 -0.46 -27.94 30.77
CA GLU A 268 0.33 -28.62 31.81
C GLU A 268 1.68 -29.13 31.30
N LYS A 269 1.80 -29.36 29.98
CA LYS A 269 3.01 -29.86 29.31
C LYS A 269 3.85 -28.76 28.64
N VAL A 270 3.50 -27.49 28.82
CA VAL A 270 4.32 -26.37 28.34
C VAL A 270 5.65 -26.37 29.07
N LEU A 271 6.75 -26.31 28.31
CA LEU A 271 8.10 -26.20 28.86
C LEU A 271 8.65 -24.78 28.70
N VAL A 272 9.42 -24.38 29.71
CA VAL A 272 10.05 -23.07 29.78
C VAL A 272 11.58 -23.22 29.81
N SER A 273 12.26 -22.40 29.01
CA SER A 273 13.72 -22.34 28.96
C SER A 273 14.25 -21.07 29.63
N SER A 274 15.55 -21.02 29.94
CA SER A 274 16.19 -19.82 30.49
C SER A 274 15.99 -18.59 29.60
N PHE A 275 15.91 -18.77 28.27
CA PHE A 275 15.57 -17.69 27.34
C PHE A 275 14.22 -17.04 27.65
N HIS A 276 13.20 -17.84 27.96
CA HIS A 276 11.87 -17.35 28.33
C HIS A 276 11.87 -16.65 29.69
N ILE A 277 12.57 -17.22 30.67
CA ILE A 277 12.72 -16.65 32.02
C ILE A 277 13.41 -15.29 31.92
N ASN A 278 14.50 -15.20 31.16
CA ASN A 278 15.27 -13.98 30.96
C ASN A 278 14.44 -12.89 30.25
N ALA A 279 13.61 -13.26 29.27
CA ALA A 279 12.67 -12.32 28.65
C ALA A 279 11.67 -11.77 29.69
N GLY A 280 11.10 -12.65 30.51
CA GLY A 280 10.24 -12.28 31.65
C GLY A 280 10.91 -11.35 32.64
N ALA A 281 12.14 -11.67 33.04
CA ALA A 281 12.93 -10.90 34.00
C ALA A 281 13.12 -9.47 33.50
N LYS A 282 13.40 -9.34 32.20
CA LYS A 282 13.61 -8.06 31.56
C LYS A 282 12.32 -7.24 31.45
N VAL A 283 11.19 -7.84 31.08
CA VAL A 283 9.92 -7.10 30.91
C VAL A 283 9.23 -6.78 32.24
N LEU A 284 9.39 -7.63 33.26
CA LEU A 284 8.81 -7.41 34.60
C LEU A 284 9.73 -6.65 35.54
N GLY A 285 11.00 -6.45 35.18
CA GLY A 285 12.00 -5.82 36.06
C GLY A 285 12.33 -6.66 37.30
N LEU A 286 12.25 -7.98 37.19
CA LEU A 286 12.51 -8.95 38.28
C LEU A 286 13.79 -9.74 38.00
N HIS A 287 14.37 -10.35 39.04
CA HIS A 287 15.46 -11.32 38.88
C HIS A 287 14.95 -12.61 38.24
N ALA A 288 15.75 -13.23 37.36
CA ALA A 288 15.40 -14.47 36.68
C ALA A 288 15.12 -15.61 37.65
N GLU A 289 15.83 -15.65 38.78
CA GLU A 289 15.68 -16.59 39.87
C GLU A 289 14.29 -16.47 40.54
N THR A 290 13.78 -15.25 40.71
CA THR A 290 12.42 -15.00 41.23
C THR A 290 11.37 -15.58 40.30
N ILE A 291 11.50 -15.33 38.98
CA ILE A 291 10.56 -15.88 37.99
C ILE A 291 10.64 -17.40 37.94
N ARG A 292 11.86 -17.96 37.98
CA ARG A 292 12.06 -19.41 38.02
C ARG A 292 11.40 -20.05 39.25
N ALA A 293 11.61 -19.48 40.44
CA ALA A 293 11.02 -19.97 41.69
C ALA A 293 9.49 -19.89 41.67
N ALA A 294 8.94 -18.78 41.13
CA ALA A 294 7.50 -18.62 40.95
C ALA A 294 6.94 -19.70 39.99
N LEU A 295 7.60 -19.93 38.86
CA LEU A 295 7.21 -20.93 37.87
C LEU A 295 7.25 -22.36 38.42
N LEU A 296 8.28 -22.71 39.20
CA LEU A 296 8.33 -23.99 39.91
C LEU A 296 7.13 -24.16 40.87
N SER A 297 6.79 -23.09 41.59
CA SER A 297 5.72 -23.11 42.58
C SER A 297 4.33 -23.25 41.97
N VAL A 298 4.13 -22.81 40.72
CA VAL A 298 2.87 -22.98 39.95
C VAL A 298 2.86 -24.26 39.10
N GLY A 299 3.85 -25.15 39.27
CA GLY A 299 3.91 -26.44 38.61
C GLY A 299 4.41 -26.42 37.16
N CYS A 300 5.12 -25.36 36.76
CA CYS A 300 5.71 -25.27 35.42
C CYS A 300 6.95 -26.17 35.30
N ASN A 301 7.06 -26.88 34.18
CA ASN A 301 8.22 -27.71 33.86
C ASN A 301 9.26 -26.93 33.04
N PHE A 302 10.54 -27.27 33.20
CA PHE A 302 11.65 -26.64 32.50
C PHE A 302 12.27 -27.61 31.48
N TRP A 303 13.01 -27.07 30.51
CA TRP A 303 13.66 -27.93 29.53
C TRP A 303 14.68 -28.89 30.14
N PRO A 304 14.72 -30.15 29.67
CA PRO A 304 15.73 -31.12 30.08
C PRO A 304 17.10 -30.77 29.49
N GLY A 305 18.17 -30.90 30.28
CA GLY A 305 19.56 -30.70 29.85
C GLY A 305 20.26 -29.46 30.43
N GLN A 306 21.50 -29.21 30.01
CA GLN A 306 22.25 -28.01 30.44
C GLN A 306 21.58 -26.73 29.91
N GLU A 307 21.60 -25.67 30.73
CA GLU A 307 21.19 -24.33 30.32
C GLU A 307 22.20 -23.77 29.33
N ILE A 308 21.89 -23.93 28.04
CA ILE A 308 22.64 -23.34 26.95
C ILE A 308 21.90 -22.07 26.53
N ASP A 309 22.54 -20.92 26.68
CA ASP A 309 22.07 -19.67 26.09
C ASP A 309 22.31 -19.71 24.57
N SER A 310 21.35 -20.30 23.85
CA SER A 310 21.40 -20.49 22.40
C SER A 310 21.04 -19.22 21.61
N LEU A 311 20.34 -18.26 22.25
CA LEU A 311 19.77 -17.07 21.61
C LEU A 311 19.97 -15.81 22.45
N THR A 312 20.21 -14.69 21.76
CA THR A 312 20.18 -13.35 22.37
C THR A 312 18.75 -12.82 22.44
N LEU A 313 18.37 -12.21 23.57
CA LEU A 313 17.08 -11.55 23.69
C LEU A 313 16.96 -10.40 22.68
N PRO A 314 15.78 -10.22 22.05
CA PRO A 314 15.55 -9.11 21.13
C PRO A 314 15.59 -7.78 21.88
N GLN A 315 15.97 -6.69 21.20
CA GLN A 315 15.99 -5.35 21.83
C GLN A 315 14.59 -4.80 22.10
N SER A 316 13.59 -5.17 21.30
CA SER A 316 12.20 -4.72 21.45
C SER A 316 11.54 -5.36 22.67
N LEU A 317 10.99 -4.53 23.57
CA LEU A 317 10.20 -5.00 24.71
C LEU A 317 8.95 -5.74 24.24
N SER A 318 8.27 -5.27 23.18
CA SER A 318 7.12 -5.97 22.58
C SER A 318 7.49 -7.39 22.13
N GLU A 319 8.68 -7.58 21.54
CA GLU A 319 9.16 -8.92 21.17
C GLU A 319 9.44 -9.77 22.42
N GLN A 320 10.04 -9.19 23.47
CA GLN A 320 10.28 -9.91 24.72
C GLN A 320 8.98 -10.33 25.42
N TRP A 321 7.93 -9.51 25.36
CA TRP A 321 6.60 -9.88 25.86
C TRP A 321 6.06 -11.12 25.17
N THR A 322 6.13 -11.21 23.84
CA THR A 322 5.70 -12.41 23.11
C THR A 322 6.49 -13.67 23.48
N ILE A 323 7.71 -13.53 24.03
CA ILE A 323 8.49 -14.66 24.54
C ILE A 323 7.99 -15.04 25.94
N MET A 324 7.81 -14.06 26.83
CA MET A 324 7.30 -14.29 28.19
C MET A 324 5.90 -14.95 28.18
N LEU A 325 5.06 -14.62 27.21
CA LEU A 325 3.71 -15.18 27.07
C LEU A 325 3.67 -16.72 26.94
N GLN A 326 4.81 -17.37 26.64
CA GLN A 326 4.98 -18.83 26.69
C GLN A 326 4.46 -19.46 27.99
N TYR A 327 4.63 -18.80 29.14
CA TYR A 327 4.25 -19.34 30.45
C TYR A 327 3.24 -18.49 31.22
N SER A 328 2.72 -17.45 30.60
CA SER A 328 1.85 -16.47 31.27
C SER A 328 0.52 -17.07 31.76
N HIS A 329 0.04 -18.15 31.13
CA HIS A 329 -1.19 -18.85 31.53
C HIS A 329 -1.10 -19.46 32.93
N PHE A 330 0.10 -19.83 33.41
CA PHE A 330 0.27 -20.33 34.78
C PHE A 330 -0.05 -19.26 35.85
N PHE A 331 0.04 -17.98 35.49
CA PHE A 331 -0.26 -16.87 36.39
C PHE A 331 -1.68 -16.32 36.22
N ALA A 332 -2.40 -16.68 35.15
CA ALA A 332 -3.75 -16.20 34.87
C ALA A 332 -4.73 -16.35 36.05
N PRO A 333 -4.76 -17.48 36.79
CA PRO A 333 -5.71 -17.68 37.90
C PRO A 333 -5.58 -16.65 39.04
N PHE A 334 -4.40 -16.04 39.24
CA PHE A 334 -4.19 -15.02 40.27
C PHE A 334 -4.85 -13.68 39.92
N PHE A 335 -5.28 -13.50 38.67
CA PHE A 335 -5.95 -12.29 38.17
C PHE A 335 -7.47 -12.44 38.09
N ALA A 336 -8.03 -13.62 38.34
CA ALA A 336 -9.46 -13.90 38.16
C ALA A 336 -10.36 -12.92 38.95
N LYS A 337 -9.95 -12.51 40.16
CA LYS A 337 -10.69 -11.56 41.00
C LYS A 337 -10.31 -10.10 40.73
N SER A 338 -9.02 -9.79 40.57
CA SER A 338 -8.52 -8.41 40.50
C SER A 338 -8.57 -7.82 39.09
N HIS A 339 -8.33 -8.64 38.06
CA HIS A 339 -8.21 -8.23 36.67
C HIS A 339 -8.87 -9.28 35.74
N PRO A 340 -10.20 -9.49 35.81
CA PRO A 340 -10.88 -10.59 35.12
C PRO A 340 -10.72 -10.58 33.59
N HIS A 341 -10.64 -9.40 32.97
CA HIS A 341 -10.39 -9.30 31.52
C HIS A 341 -8.96 -9.73 31.14
N TRP A 342 -7.96 -9.42 31.97
CA TRP A 342 -6.60 -9.90 31.77
C TRP A 342 -6.46 -11.40 32.07
N CYS A 343 -7.22 -11.91 33.04
CA CYS A 343 -7.33 -13.35 33.27
C CYS A 343 -7.80 -14.07 32.00
N GLU A 344 -8.91 -13.63 31.40
CA GLU A 344 -9.43 -14.18 30.15
C GLU A 344 -8.48 -13.95 28.96
N TRP A 345 -7.69 -12.87 28.96
CA TRP A 345 -6.69 -12.63 27.92
C TRP A 345 -5.47 -13.54 28.05
N LEU A 346 -4.97 -13.78 29.27
CA LEU A 346 -3.84 -14.66 29.54
C LEU A 346 -4.20 -16.13 29.36
N ASP A 347 -5.38 -16.53 29.80
CA ASP A 347 -5.91 -17.87 29.63
C ASP A 347 -7.42 -17.90 29.28
N PRO A 348 -7.76 -17.86 27.98
CA PRO A 348 -9.16 -17.84 27.55
C PRO A 348 -9.93 -19.10 27.96
N GLY A 349 -11.09 -18.92 28.59
CA GLY A 349 -11.96 -20.03 29.02
C GLY A 349 -11.55 -20.66 30.35
N LEU A 350 -10.76 -19.97 31.18
CA LEU A 350 -10.56 -20.35 32.57
C LEU A 350 -11.89 -20.18 33.34
N HIS A 351 -12.58 -21.29 33.61
CA HIS A 351 -13.82 -21.29 34.41
C HIS A 351 -13.52 -20.91 35.87
N GLU A 352 -14.43 -20.16 36.51
CA GLU A 352 -14.34 -19.65 37.90
C GLU A 352 -14.01 -20.72 38.98
N ALA A 353 -14.03 -22.02 38.63
CA ALA A 353 -13.80 -23.13 39.54
C ALA A 353 -12.32 -23.42 39.89
N ILE A 354 -11.34 -22.80 39.22
CA ILE A 354 -9.90 -22.91 39.58
C ILE A 354 -9.48 -21.62 40.30
N ILE A 355 -9.91 -21.48 41.56
CA ILE A 355 -9.43 -20.44 42.46
C ILE A 355 -8.22 -21.03 43.19
N TYR A 356 -7.00 -20.53 42.92
CA TYR A 356 -5.87 -20.83 43.78
C TYR A 356 -6.19 -20.32 45.19
N PRO A 357 -5.87 -21.10 46.25
CA PRO A 357 -6.31 -20.78 47.61
C PRO A 357 -5.83 -19.39 48.05
N GLU A 358 -6.72 -18.67 48.75
CA GLU A 358 -6.38 -17.45 49.48
C GLU A 358 -5.41 -17.80 50.62
N ASP A 359 -4.13 -17.52 50.36
CA ASP A 359 -3.00 -17.47 51.28
C ASP A 359 -2.37 -18.76 51.86
N PRO A 360 -1.03 -18.76 52.07
CA PRO A 360 -0.07 -17.74 51.64
C PRO A 360 0.40 -17.96 50.21
N ILE A 361 0.22 -16.96 49.34
CA ILE A 361 0.88 -16.93 48.03
C ILE A 361 2.39 -16.76 48.28
N GLY A 362 3.20 -17.71 47.80
CA GLY A 362 4.66 -17.67 47.96
C GLY A 362 5.26 -16.35 47.50
N LYS A 363 6.29 -15.86 48.20
CA LYS A 363 6.94 -14.54 47.97
C LYS A 363 7.28 -14.29 46.49
N ASP A 364 7.78 -15.30 45.80
CA ASP A 364 8.17 -15.18 44.38
C ASP A 364 6.95 -15.07 43.45
N ILE A 365 5.88 -15.83 43.72
CA ILE A 365 4.61 -15.70 42.97
C ILE A 365 4.03 -14.30 43.19
N SER A 366 4.03 -13.81 44.43
CA SER A 366 3.54 -12.46 44.76
C SER A 366 4.31 -11.37 44.00
N ALA A 367 5.64 -11.51 43.89
CA ALA A 367 6.47 -10.57 43.12
C ALA A 367 6.09 -10.56 41.63
N VAL A 368 5.89 -11.73 41.00
CA VAL A 368 5.52 -11.83 39.59
C VAL A 368 4.11 -11.29 39.33
N VAL A 369 3.13 -11.67 40.17
CA VAL A 369 1.74 -11.20 40.05
C VAL A 369 1.66 -9.69 40.23
N SER A 370 2.37 -9.13 41.22
CA SER A 370 2.42 -7.68 41.46
C SER A 370 3.02 -6.92 40.27
N ALA A 371 4.14 -7.41 39.72
CA ALA A 371 4.77 -6.79 38.55
C ALA A 371 3.87 -6.83 37.31
N LEU A 372 3.14 -7.93 37.08
CA LEU A 372 2.17 -8.05 36.00
C LEU A 372 0.96 -7.12 36.19
N SER A 373 0.39 -7.04 37.39
CA SER A 373 -0.71 -6.09 37.70
C SER A 373 -0.31 -4.66 37.37
N ALA A 374 0.89 -4.23 37.78
CA ALA A 374 1.38 -2.88 37.48
C ALA A 374 1.48 -2.59 35.97
N GLN A 375 1.85 -3.58 35.16
CA GLN A 375 1.90 -3.45 33.69
C GLN A 375 0.50 -3.37 33.07
N PHE A 376 -0.44 -4.15 33.59
CA PHE A 376 -1.84 -4.16 33.15
C PHE A 376 -2.53 -2.82 33.46
N GLU A 377 -2.42 -2.35 34.70
CA GLU A 377 -2.96 -1.06 35.14
C GLU A 377 -2.35 0.10 34.33
N ALA A 378 -1.04 0.07 34.07
CA ALA A 378 -0.38 1.08 33.23
C ALA A 378 -0.92 1.08 31.79
N ALA A 379 -1.17 -0.10 31.20
CA ALA A 379 -1.73 -0.21 29.85
C ALA A 379 -3.18 0.30 29.79
N GLU A 380 -3.99 0.00 30.82
CA GLU A 380 -5.35 0.50 30.93
C GLU A 380 -5.41 2.02 31.08
N GLN A 381 -4.54 2.60 31.91
CA GLN A 381 -4.47 4.04 32.09
C GLN A 381 -4.11 4.76 30.77
N ILE A 382 -3.10 4.28 30.05
CA ILE A 382 -2.70 4.84 28.75
C ILE A 382 -3.85 4.78 27.74
N PHE A 383 -4.59 3.67 27.71
CA PHE A 383 -5.76 3.54 26.85
C PHE A 383 -6.81 4.61 27.18
N GLU A 384 -7.18 4.77 28.45
CA GLU A 384 -8.20 5.74 28.88
C GLU A 384 -7.77 7.18 28.56
N ASP A 385 -6.52 7.53 28.88
CA ASP A 385 -5.95 8.86 28.59
C ASP A 385 -5.98 9.16 27.09
N THR A 386 -5.65 8.16 26.26
CA THR A 386 -5.66 8.29 24.80
C THR A 386 -7.08 8.45 24.26
N VAL A 387 -8.04 7.68 24.76
CA VAL A 387 -9.45 7.79 24.35
C VAL A 387 -10.02 9.17 24.68
N GLN A 388 -9.74 9.69 25.88
CA GLN A 388 -10.19 11.03 26.28
C GLN A 388 -9.59 12.12 25.39
N LEU A 389 -8.31 11.98 25.05
CA LEU A 389 -7.63 12.93 24.17
C LEU A 389 -8.13 12.86 22.72
N LEU A 390 -8.39 11.66 22.19
CA LEU A 390 -8.97 11.53 20.84
C LEU A 390 -10.38 12.12 20.78
N LYS A 391 -11.20 11.93 21.83
CA LYS A 391 -12.50 12.57 21.94
C LYS A 391 -12.42 14.09 21.97
N SER A 392 -11.44 14.66 22.69
CA SER A 392 -11.25 16.13 22.70
C SER A 392 -10.78 16.68 21.35
N LYS A 393 -10.15 15.84 20.51
CA LYS A 393 -9.76 16.15 19.13
C LYS A 393 -10.86 15.90 18.08
N GLY A 394 -12.10 15.62 18.50
CA GLY A 394 -13.26 15.49 17.61
C GLY A 394 -13.56 14.06 17.14
N PHE A 395 -12.85 13.04 17.64
CA PHE A 395 -13.20 11.64 17.38
C PHE A 395 -14.36 11.21 18.31
N SER A 396 -15.58 11.23 17.79
CA SER A 396 -16.78 10.83 18.55
C SER A 396 -16.75 9.35 18.98
N SER A 397 -16.03 8.50 18.23
CA SER A 397 -15.84 7.07 18.54
C SER A 397 -14.45 6.59 18.08
N PRO A 398 -13.41 6.75 18.93
CA PRO A 398 -12.07 6.25 18.64
C PRO A 398 -12.10 4.72 18.39
N GLN A 399 -11.39 4.27 17.36
CA GLN A 399 -11.23 2.86 17.00
C GLN A 399 -9.85 2.38 17.47
N CYS A 400 -9.63 1.07 17.59
CA CYS A 400 -8.33 0.51 17.99
C CYS A 400 -7.17 1.09 17.19
N GLY A 401 -7.32 1.24 15.87
CA GLY A 401 -6.28 1.84 15.00
C GLY A 401 -5.89 3.26 15.40
N HIS A 402 -6.86 4.12 15.75
CA HIS A 402 -6.59 5.50 16.19
C HIS A 402 -5.78 5.53 17.49
N ILE A 403 -6.08 4.62 18.42
CA ILE A 403 -5.44 4.53 19.73
C ILE A 403 -4.00 4.04 19.59
N ILE A 404 -3.78 2.99 18.80
CA ILE A 404 -2.46 2.40 18.59
C ILE A 404 -1.53 3.35 17.85
N GLN A 405 -2.02 4.03 16.82
CA GLN A 405 -1.23 5.05 16.13
C GLN A 405 -0.82 6.16 17.11
N TYR A 406 -1.76 6.67 17.91
CA TYR A 406 -1.47 7.74 18.86
C TYR A 406 -0.44 7.35 19.93
N VAL A 407 -0.58 6.15 20.51
CA VAL A 407 0.33 5.66 21.55
C VAL A 407 1.72 5.33 20.99
N SER A 408 1.80 4.86 19.74
CA SER A 408 3.08 4.62 19.05
C SER A 408 3.90 5.91 18.88
N GLU A 409 3.23 7.05 18.72
CA GLU A 409 3.86 8.37 18.57
C GLU A 409 4.23 9.01 19.93
N SER A 410 3.63 8.55 21.04
CA SER A 410 3.74 9.21 22.35
C SER A 410 4.93 8.75 23.23
N ASN A 411 5.89 7.97 22.70
CA ASN A 411 7.05 7.43 23.44
C ASN A 411 6.69 6.84 24.82
N SER A 412 5.58 6.09 24.90
CA SER A 412 5.19 5.44 26.15
C SER A 412 6.17 4.33 26.55
N SER A 413 6.47 4.22 27.85
CA SER A 413 7.27 3.11 28.40
C SER A 413 6.50 1.79 28.44
N THR A 414 5.17 1.82 28.31
CA THR A 414 4.33 0.63 28.33
C THR A 414 4.31 -0.03 26.94
N PRO A 415 4.49 -1.36 26.85
CA PRO A 415 4.48 -2.07 25.59
C PRO A 415 3.17 -1.88 24.83
N LEU A 416 3.28 -1.49 23.56
CA LEU A 416 2.13 -1.26 22.67
C LEU A 416 1.25 -2.52 22.50
N LEU A 417 1.85 -3.72 22.62
CA LEU A 417 1.13 -4.99 22.66
C LEU A 417 0.05 -5.04 23.75
N LEU A 418 0.35 -4.53 24.95
CA LEU A 418 -0.59 -4.51 26.08
C LEU A 418 -1.68 -3.46 25.88
N VAL A 419 -1.33 -2.28 25.36
CA VAL A 419 -2.31 -1.23 25.04
C VAL A 419 -3.27 -1.71 23.95
N ASN A 420 -2.77 -2.44 22.95
CA ASN A 420 -3.58 -3.09 21.92
C ASN A 420 -4.49 -4.17 22.50
N ALA A 421 -4.01 -4.93 23.48
CA ALA A 421 -4.87 -5.86 24.21
C ALA A 421 -6.05 -5.11 24.85
N VAL A 422 -5.81 -4.05 25.64
CA VAL A 422 -6.86 -3.25 26.28
C VAL A 422 -7.84 -2.67 25.26
N ALA A 423 -7.34 -2.11 24.16
CA ALA A 423 -8.19 -1.53 23.13
C ALA A 423 -9.16 -2.56 22.53
N CYS A 424 -8.64 -3.75 22.19
CA CYS A 424 -9.47 -4.87 21.76
C CYS A 424 -10.51 -5.25 22.84
N MET A 425 -10.15 -5.21 24.12
CA MET A 425 -11.07 -5.60 25.20
C MET A 425 -12.22 -4.61 25.39
N LYS A 426 -11.89 -3.31 25.48
CA LYS A 426 -12.84 -2.26 25.87
C LYS A 426 -13.71 -1.77 24.72
N LEU A 427 -13.23 -1.82 23.47
CA LEU A 427 -13.99 -1.36 22.31
C LEU A 427 -14.88 -2.46 21.67
N GLY A 428 -14.96 -3.64 22.29
CA GLY A 428 -15.79 -4.74 21.79
C GLY A 428 -15.24 -5.41 20.52
N GLU A 429 -14.00 -5.10 20.15
CA GLU A 429 -13.25 -5.78 19.10
C GLU A 429 -12.58 -7.07 19.62
N PHE A 430 -13.15 -7.71 20.66
CA PHE A 430 -12.67 -8.97 21.23
C PHE A 430 -12.98 -10.15 20.30
N LYS A 431 -12.38 -10.13 19.12
CA LYS A 431 -12.03 -11.33 18.39
C LYS A 431 -10.54 -11.53 18.69
N SER A 432 -10.17 -12.64 19.34
CA SER A 432 -8.78 -13.03 19.68
C SER A 432 -7.73 -12.52 18.67
N ILE A 433 -7.00 -11.41 18.94
CA ILE A 433 -6.13 -10.70 17.96
C ILE A 433 -6.57 -10.99 16.52
N GLU A 434 -7.83 -10.69 16.25
CA GLU A 434 -8.45 -10.90 14.95
C GLU A 434 -8.62 -9.53 14.30
N PRO A 435 -8.35 -9.45 13.00
CA PRO A 435 -7.83 -8.25 12.40
C PRO A 435 -9.00 -7.37 11.95
N ALA A 436 -9.09 -6.16 12.49
CA ALA A 436 -9.38 -5.04 11.63
C ALA A 436 -8.12 -4.81 10.77
N CYS A 437 -8.28 -4.76 9.45
CA CYS A 437 -7.21 -4.36 8.55
C CYS A 437 -7.00 -2.85 8.77
N VAL A 438 -6.20 -2.47 9.78
CA VAL A 438 -5.75 -1.09 9.92
C VAL A 438 -4.74 -0.86 8.80
N THR A 439 -5.18 -0.10 7.81
CA THR A 439 -4.38 0.42 6.72
C THR A 439 -3.32 1.34 7.32
N SER A 440 -2.06 0.91 7.34
CA SER A 440 -0.97 1.73 7.86
C SER A 440 -0.68 2.91 6.94
N HIS A 441 -1.12 4.08 7.36
CA HIS A 441 -0.41 5.33 7.13
C HIS A 441 0.94 5.23 7.86
N THR A 442 2.06 5.50 7.18
CA THR A 442 3.24 6.06 7.84
C THR A 442 3.95 7.03 6.90
N THR A 443 4.09 8.27 7.35
CA THR A 443 5.09 9.23 6.90
C THR A 443 6.20 9.32 7.94
N SER A 444 7.36 8.75 7.60
CA SER A 444 8.71 9.36 7.64
C SER A 444 9.25 10.02 8.95
N THR A 445 10.06 9.22 9.66
CA THR A 445 11.47 9.42 10.10
C THR A 445 12.00 10.75 10.65
N SER A 446 12.67 10.67 11.82
CA SER A 446 13.93 11.38 12.10
C SER A 446 15.07 10.37 12.38
N ARG A 447 16.28 10.67 11.87
CA ARG A 447 17.45 9.78 11.76
C ARG A 447 18.48 10.01 12.87
N GLY A 448 19.26 8.96 13.16
CA GLY A 448 20.63 9.08 13.65
C GLY A 448 21.41 7.76 13.57
N PHE A 449 22.31 7.61 12.59
CA PHE A 449 23.34 6.56 12.57
C PHE A 449 24.73 7.21 12.51
N SER A 450 25.63 6.75 13.37
CA SER A 450 27.07 7.03 13.35
C SER A 450 27.80 5.73 13.68
N PHE A 451 28.74 5.33 12.81
CA PHE A 451 29.70 4.25 13.06
C PHE A 451 31.09 4.87 13.22
N ARG A 452 31.73 4.67 14.39
CA ARG A 452 33.20 4.63 14.52
C ARG A 452 33.63 3.80 15.73
N LYS A 453 34.51 2.82 15.51
CA LYS A 453 35.26 2.06 16.52
C LYS A 453 36.24 2.97 17.28
N ARG A 454 36.28 2.91 18.62
CA ARG A 454 37.48 2.74 19.49
C ARG A 454 37.15 2.88 21.00
N PHE A 455 37.95 2.20 21.81
CA PHE A 455 37.93 2.07 23.29
C PHE A 455 38.10 3.38 24.10
N ARG A 456 37.67 3.31 25.38
CA ARG A 456 38.11 4.00 26.64
C ARG A 456 37.28 5.16 27.24
N ASN A 457 36.88 4.89 28.50
CA ASN A 457 36.83 5.72 29.73
C ASN A 457 35.77 6.83 30.00
N ILE A 458 35.01 6.57 31.09
CA ILE A 458 34.79 7.35 32.34
C ILE A 458 33.94 8.66 32.34
N SER A 459 32.93 8.65 33.25
CA SER A 459 32.27 9.76 33.98
C SER A 459 31.44 10.78 33.16
N SER A 460 30.39 11.45 33.63
CA SER A 460 29.74 11.63 34.94
C SER A 460 28.41 12.39 34.72
N ALA A 461 27.48 12.19 35.67
CA ALA A 461 26.55 13.17 36.23
C ALA A 461 25.42 13.83 35.40
N SER A 462 24.27 13.86 36.08
CA SER A 462 22.91 14.36 35.85
C SER A 462 22.78 15.88 36.18
N PRO A 463 21.60 16.46 36.55
CA PRO A 463 20.22 16.45 36.00
C PRO A 463 19.54 17.88 35.98
N VAL A 464 18.22 17.93 35.70
CA VAL A 464 17.16 18.71 36.42
C VAL A 464 16.46 19.92 35.75
N GLN A 465 15.11 19.91 35.86
CA GLN A 465 14.08 21.01 35.95
C GLN A 465 13.82 21.92 34.73
N ALA A 466 12.62 22.48 34.49
CA ALA A 466 11.25 22.30 35.00
C ALA A 466 10.32 23.29 34.26
N LEU A 467 9.03 23.19 34.60
CA LEU A 467 7.99 24.24 34.65
C LEU A 467 6.95 24.27 33.52
N PHE A 468 5.86 23.58 33.86
CA PHE A 468 4.47 23.96 33.61
C PHE A 468 4.20 25.47 33.79
N HIS A 469 3.37 26.03 32.91
CA HIS A 469 2.33 27.00 33.27
C HIS A 469 1.13 26.86 32.31
N GLN A 470 -0.03 26.54 32.89
CA GLN A 470 -1.35 26.62 32.26
C GLN A 470 -1.82 28.08 32.21
N SER A 471 -2.48 28.48 31.12
CA SER A 471 -3.57 29.46 31.21
C SER A 471 -4.61 29.23 30.10
N THR A 472 -5.87 29.28 30.52
CA THR A 472 -7.10 29.05 29.77
C THR A 472 -7.53 30.29 28.97
N LYS A 473 -7.95 30.14 27.71
CA LYS A 473 -8.93 31.05 27.04
C LYS A 473 -9.41 30.56 25.67
N LYS A 474 -10.75 30.55 25.51
CA LYS A 474 -11.61 30.64 24.31
C LYS A 474 -11.22 29.84 23.06
N VAL A 475 -12.11 28.92 22.69
CA VAL A 475 -12.17 28.20 21.40
C VAL A 475 -12.22 29.21 20.24
N ALA A 476 -11.06 29.55 19.71
CA ALA A 476 -10.92 29.92 18.31
C ALA A 476 -10.82 28.60 17.54
N MET A 477 -11.54 28.47 16.41
CA MET A 477 -11.14 27.50 15.39
C MET A 477 -9.67 27.81 15.10
N GLU A 478 -8.77 26.93 15.53
CA GLU A 478 -7.35 27.07 15.21
C GLU A 478 -7.28 27.17 13.70
N LYS A 479 -6.88 28.37 13.23
CA LYS A 479 -6.25 28.52 11.93
C LYS A 479 -5.21 27.41 11.89
N ILE A 480 -5.38 26.46 10.98
CA ILE A 480 -4.28 25.64 10.49
C ILE A 480 -3.16 26.63 10.24
N ASP A 481 -2.07 26.47 10.98
CA ASP A 481 -0.96 27.42 10.99
C ASP A 481 -0.41 27.50 9.57
N SER A 482 -0.87 28.52 8.83
CA SER A 482 -0.50 28.78 7.45
C SER A 482 0.97 29.20 7.33
N ALA A 483 1.72 29.19 8.44
CA ALA A 483 3.16 29.42 8.48
C ALA A 483 4.01 28.19 8.12
N ASN A 484 3.44 26.97 8.09
CA ASN A 484 4.08 25.80 7.47
C ASN A 484 3.62 25.65 6.02
N PHE A 485 3.87 26.66 5.18
CA PHE A 485 3.66 26.55 3.74
C PHE A 485 4.58 25.48 3.15
N ARG A 486 4.00 24.30 2.90
CA ARG A 486 4.37 23.31 1.87
C ARG A 486 5.75 22.68 2.01
N ASP A 487 5.78 21.35 1.92
CA ASP A 487 6.94 20.65 1.39
C ASP A 487 7.50 21.43 0.20
N SER A 488 8.72 21.98 0.32
CA SER A 488 9.27 22.94 -0.65
C SER A 488 9.21 22.36 -2.07
N GLU A 489 8.52 23.04 -2.98
CA GLU A 489 8.42 22.66 -4.39
C GLU A 489 9.71 23.05 -5.12
N SER A 490 10.16 22.22 -6.07
CA SER A 490 11.32 22.52 -6.89
C SER A 490 10.98 23.56 -7.97
N PHE A 491 11.80 24.58 -8.14
CA PHE A 491 11.77 25.46 -9.31
C PHE A 491 12.70 24.91 -10.41
N GLY A 492 12.18 24.71 -11.62
CA GLY A 492 12.94 24.13 -12.73
C GLY A 492 13.00 22.59 -12.76
N ALA A 493 12.33 21.92 -11.82
CA ALA A 493 11.99 20.51 -11.89
C ALA A 493 10.54 20.28 -11.43
N TRP A 494 9.97 19.12 -11.74
CA TRP A 494 8.70 18.67 -11.21
C TRP A 494 8.81 18.40 -9.71
N GLY A 495 7.73 18.70 -9.00
CA GLY A 495 7.45 18.16 -7.68
C GLY A 495 8.27 18.75 -6.54
N TYR A 496 8.56 17.94 -5.53
CA TYR A 496 9.21 18.38 -4.30
C TYR A 496 10.73 18.51 -4.45
N ALA A 497 11.33 19.51 -3.81
CA ALA A 497 12.76 19.82 -3.88
C ALA A 497 13.68 18.68 -3.35
N ASP A 498 13.17 17.86 -2.43
CA ASP A 498 13.88 16.71 -1.87
C ASP A 498 13.85 15.45 -2.77
N SER A 499 13.11 15.50 -3.88
CA SER A 499 12.82 14.39 -4.75
C SER A 499 13.44 14.59 -6.15
N GLY A 500 13.74 13.49 -6.83
CA GLY A 500 14.37 13.50 -8.16
C GLY A 500 15.42 12.42 -8.32
N PHE A 501 15.74 12.04 -9.56
CA PHE A 501 16.71 10.99 -9.85
C PHE A 501 18.12 11.56 -10.04
N VAL A 502 19.11 10.81 -9.56
CA VAL A 502 20.54 11.09 -9.74
C VAL A 502 21.26 9.84 -10.25
N VAL A 503 22.34 10.03 -11.01
CA VAL A 503 23.27 8.93 -11.34
C VAL A 503 24.36 8.88 -10.27
N GLU A 504 24.54 7.73 -9.65
CA GLU A 504 25.66 7.42 -8.79
C GLU A 504 26.58 6.42 -9.51
N VAL A 505 27.89 6.58 -9.35
CA VAL A 505 28.89 5.64 -9.88
C VAL A 505 29.50 4.91 -8.68
N ASN A 506 29.39 3.59 -8.66
CA ASN A 506 29.98 2.78 -7.59
C ASN A 506 31.51 2.65 -7.75
N GLN A 507 32.19 2.07 -6.75
CA GLN A 507 33.65 1.86 -6.77
C GLN A 507 34.14 1.00 -7.95
N GLU A 508 33.26 0.22 -8.57
CA GLU A 508 33.53 -0.65 -9.73
C GLU A 508 33.24 0.05 -11.08
N GLY A 509 32.90 1.36 -11.06
CA GLY A 509 32.58 2.14 -12.27
C GLY A 509 31.19 1.88 -12.86
N MET A 510 30.33 1.09 -12.20
CA MET A 510 28.96 0.88 -12.64
C MET A 510 28.08 2.09 -12.31
N LYS A 511 27.33 2.55 -13.31
CA LYS A 511 26.35 3.63 -13.20
C LYS A 511 25.01 3.07 -12.73
N HIS A 512 24.49 3.52 -11.59
CA HIS A 512 23.13 3.22 -11.15
C HIS A 512 22.34 4.51 -10.91
N VAL A 513 21.05 4.47 -11.19
CA VAL A 513 20.15 5.60 -10.90
C VAL A 513 19.58 5.42 -9.51
N LYS A 514 19.38 6.51 -8.77
CA LYS A 514 18.75 6.50 -7.45
C LYS A 514 17.77 7.66 -7.35
N MET A 515 16.59 7.42 -6.79
CA MET A 515 15.66 8.49 -6.45
C MET A 515 16.03 9.06 -5.07
N LYS A 516 16.15 10.38 -4.97
CA LYS A 516 16.36 11.12 -3.71
C LYS A 516 15.14 11.04 -2.78
N GLY A 517 15.33 11.47 -1.55
CA GLY A 517 14.26 11.59 -0.55
C GLY A 517 13.78 10.24 0.01
N ASN A 518 12.58 10.26 0.59
CA ASN A 518 11.89 9.11 1.20
C ASN A 518 10.37 9.10 0.93
N ARG A 519 9.87 9.99 0.03
CA ARG A 519 8.44 10.20 -0.23
C ARG A 519 7.77 9.08 -1.02
N TYR A 520 8.49 8.50 -1.98
CA TYR A 520 7.93 7.53 -2.91
C TYR A 520 8.47 6.13 -2.60
N SER A 521 7.72 5.08 -2.98
CA SER A 521 8.13 3.70 -2.69
C SER A 521 9.45 3.29 -3.36
N ILE A 522 9.91 4.05 -4.36
CA ILE A 522 11.21 3.86 -5.03
C ILE A 522 12.33 4.76 -4.48
N SER A 523 12.02 5.70 -3.58
CA SER A 523 13.00 6.59 -2.95
C SER A 523 14.11 5.81 -2.24
N GLY A 524 15.35 6.25 -2.40
CA GLY A 524 16.55 5.63 -1.84
C GLY A 524 17.00 4.31 -2.49
N LYS A 525 16.18 3.69 -3.36
CA LYS A 525 16.51 2.41 -4.01
C LYS A 525 17.46 2.62 -5.18
N SER A 526 18.42 1.71 -5.32
CA SER A 526 19.31 1.65 -6.48
C SER A 526 18.60 0.98 -7.66
N LEU A 527 18.63 1.65 -8.81
CA LEU A 527 18.01 1.25 -10.08
C LEU A 527 19.12 1.02 -11.13
N PRO A 528 19.74 -0.17 -11.14
CA PRO A 528 20.97 -0.42 -11.91
C PRO A 528 20.74 -0.52 -13.43
N ASN A 529 19.51 -0.72 -13.87
CA ASN A 529 19.21 -1.01 -15.28
C ASN A 529 18.75 0.22 -16.07
N VAL A 530 18.41 1.33 -15.42
CA VAL A 530 17.78 2.51 -16.05
C VAL A 530 18.69 3.12 -17.11
N VAL A 531 19.96 3.41 -16.79
CA VAL A 531 20.93 3.95 -17.76
C VAL A 531 21.05 3.00 -18.96
N SER A 532 21.28 1.71 -18.70
CA SER A 532 21.45 0.72 -19.77
C SER A 532 20.22 0.56 -20.66
N PHE A 533 19.02 0.76 -20.10
CA PHE A 533 17.78 0.74 -20.86
C PHE A 533 17.71 1.91 -21.82
N PHE A 534 17.93 3.14 -21.33
CA PHE A 534 17.93 4.34 -22.17
C PHE A 534 18.98 4.23 -23.28
N GLU A 535 20.22 3.84 -22.95
CA GLU A 535 21.27 3.71 -23.97
C GLU A 535 20.91 2.70 -25.07
N LYS A 536 20.25 1.60 -24.71
CA LYS A 536 19.81 0.58 -25.68
C LYS A 536 18.64 1.07 -26.54
N ALA A 537 17.71 1.79 -25.93
CA ALA A 537 16.50 2.31 -26.57
C ALA A 537 16.83 3.44 -27.54
N THR A 538 17.67 4.40 -27.13
CA THR A 538 17.98 5.60 -27.92
C THR A 538 19.27 5.48 -28.74
N LYS A 539 20.07 4.42 -28.52
CA LYS A 539 21.41 4.25 -29.12
C LYS A 539 22.41 5.36 -28.79
N ILE A 540 22.15 6.13 -27.73
CA ILE A 540 23.03 7.18 -27.23
C ILE A 540 23.65 6.74 -25.91
N LYS A 541 24.96 6.98 -25.75
CA LYS A 541 25.65 6.72 -24.48
C LYS A 541 25.43 7.88 -23.51
N ILE A 542 25.11 7.55 -22.26
CA ILE A 542 24.91 8.55 -21.21
C ILE A 542 26.22 8.71 -20.46
N ASP A 543 26.82 9.90 -20.54
CA ASP A 543 27.96 10.28 -19.72
C ASP A 543 27.50 11.09 -18.49
N PRO A 544 27.61 10.54 -17.26
CA PRO A 544 27.20 11.25 -16.05
C PRO A 544 27.95 12.55 -15.80
N LEU A 545 29.15 12.73 -16.39
CA LEU A 545 29.95 13.94 -16.26
C LEU A 545 29.53 15.03 -17.26
N LYS A 546 28.79 14.67 -18.31
CA LYS A 546 28.33 15.58 -19.35
C LYS A 546 26.87 15.94 -19.13
N VAL A 547 26.63 16.84 -18.18
CA VAL A 547 25.29 17.36 -17.89
C VAL A 547 24.96 18.53 -18.83
N ALA A 548 23.69 18.59 -19.27
CA ALA A 548 23.23 19.62 -20.21
C ALA A 548 23.15 21.02 -19.60
N PHE A 549 22.95 21.10 -18.28
CA PHE A 549 22.76 22.36 -17.55
C PHE A 549 23.67 22.36 -16.31
N PRO A 550 24.96 22.72 -16.47
CA PRO A 550 25.93 22.69 -15.37
C PRO A 550 25.70 23.78 -14.31
N LEU A 551 24.91 24.81 -14.62
CA LEU A 551 24.50 25.88 -13.72
C LEU A 551 22.97 25.93 -13.72
N ILE A 552 22.34 25.76 -12.57
CA ILE A 552 21.01 26.37 -12.35
C ILE A 552 21.32 27.85 -12.15
N PRO A 553 20.84 28.77 -12.97
CA PRO A 553 21.12 30.18 -12.76
C PRO A 553 20.64 30.59 -11.37
N ASP A 554 21.56 30.92 -10.47
CA ASP A 554 21.25 31.73 -9.29
C ASP A 554 20.88 33.10 -9.84
N ASP A 555 19.61 33.46 -9.68
CA ASP A 555 19.00 34.69 -10.21
C ASP A 555 18.83 34.70 -11.74
N PRO A 556 17.66 34.31 -12.25
CA PRO A 556 17.42 34.41 -13.67
C PRO A 556 17.28 35.89 -14.00
N LEU A 557 17.85 36.28 -15.14
CA LEU A 557 17.63 37.54 -15.86
C LEU A 557 16.15 37.71 -16.29
N ILE A 558 15.23 37.46 -15.35
CA ILE A 558 13.80 37.66 -15.44
C ILE A 558 13.61 39.16 -15.45
N HIS A 559 12.98 39.66 -16.50
CA HIS A 559 12.61 41.06 -16.65
C HIS A 559 12.21 41.67 -15.30
N ARG A 560 12.87 42.76 -14.91
CA ARG A 560 12.28 43.70 -13.95
C ARG A 560 10.88 44.02 -14.50
N SER A 561 9.86 43.79 -13.68
CA SER A 561 8.51 44.21 -14.05
C SER A 561 8.56 45.70 -14.42
N ASP A 562 7.78 46.13 -15.42
CA ASP A 562 7.51 47.56 -15.66
C ASP A 562 6.64 48.08 -14.50
N LEU A 563 7.17 48.06 -13.27
CA LEU A 563 6.46 48.44 -12.03
C LEU A 563 6.10 49.93 -12.03
N ASP A 564 6.75 50.74 -12.87
CA ASP A 564 6.48 52.17 -13.00
C ASP A 564 5.02 52.48 -13.44
N ALA A 565 4.28 51.48 -13.94
CA ALA A 565 2.86 51.59 -14.31
C ALA A 565 1.90 50.81 -13.37
N PHE A 566 2.40 50.24 -12.28
CA PHE A 566 1.65 49.29 -11.44
C PHE A 566 1.57 49.73 -9.98
N ASP A 567 0.37 50.13 -9.55
CA ASP A 567 0.10 50.57 -8.18
C ASP A 567 -0.12 49.37 -7.25
N ILE A 568 0.96 48.91 -6.61
CA ILE A 568 0.96 47.79 -5.66
C ILE A 568 0.06 48.07 -4.45
N GLU A 569 -0.05 49.33 -4.01
CA GLU A 569 -0.77 49.70 -2.79
C GLU A 569 -2.27 49.35 -2.93
N LYS A 570 -2.82 49.53 -4.13
CA LYS A 570 -4.20 49.10 -4.45
C LYS A 570 -4.41 47.59 -4.32
N LEU A 571 -3.40 46.76 -4.56
CA LEU A 571 -3.49 45.31 -4.30
C LEU A 571 -3.40 45.00 -2.81
N GLU A 572 -2.59 45.75 -2.06
CA GLU A 572 -2.46 45.56 -0.61
C GLU A 572 -3.81 45.77 0.10
N GLU A 573 -4.62 46.73 -0.36
CA GLU A 573 -5.98 46.94 0.15
C GLU A 573 -6.88 45.70 0.00
N ILE A 574 -6.78 44.97 -1.11
CA ILE A 574 -7.59 43.76 -1.37
C ILE A 574 -7.30 42.66 -0.35
N VAL A 575 -6.04 42.55 0.09
CA VAL A 575 -5.59 41.51 1.03
C VAL A 575 -5.50 42.03 2.47
N ASN A 576 -6.26 43.06 2.82
CA ASN A 576 -6.27 43.66 4.16
C ASN A 576 -4.87 44.08 4.64
N ASN A 577 -4.03 44.58 3.73
CA ASN A 577 -2.63 44.99 3.96
C ASN A 577 -1.67 43.86 4.39
N GLU A 578 -2.05 42.60 4.19
CA GLU A 578 -1.16 41.45 4.36
C GLU A 578 -0.18 41.33 3.18
N LYS A 579 0.87 42.17 3.18
CA LYS A 579 1.85 42.29 2.08
C LYS A 579 2.48 40.96 1.64
N GLN A 580 2.59 39.97 2.53
CA GLN A 580 3.09 38.62 2.22
C GLN A 580 2.20 37.82 1.25
N ARG A 581 0.94 38.24 1.04
CA ARG A 581 -0.01 37.65 0.09
C ARG A 581 0.02 38.32 -1.29
N ILE A 582 1.06 39.11 -1.55
CA ILE A 582 1.37 39.70 -2.85
C ILE A 582 2.84 39.46 -3.14
N SER A 583 3.19 39.15 -4.39
CA SER A 583 4.58 39.02 -4.79
C SER A 583 4.83 39.59 -6.18
N THR A 584 5.90 40.35 -6.29
CA THR A 584 6.51 40.79 -7.56
C THR A 584 7.88 40.16 -7.77
N SER A 585 8.22 39.15 -6.96
CA SER A 585 9.48 38.43 -7.08
C SER A 585 9.58 37.77 -8.46
N ALA A 586 10.79 37.78 -9.02
CA ALA A 586 11.08 37.15 -10.30
C ALA A 586 10.68 35.65 -10.30
N LEU A 587 10.97 34.97 -9.19
CA LEU A 587 10.70 33.55 -9.01
C LEU A 587 9.20 33.23 -9.01
N ASP A 588 8.40 33.97 -8.24
CA ASP A 588 6.96 33.75 -8.19
C ASP A 588 6.32 34.07 -9.53
N ARG A 589 6.72 35.18 -10.17
CA ARG A 589 6.24 35.55 -11.51
C ARG A 589 6.57 34.46 -12.53
N ALA A 590 7.77 33.88 -12.50
CA ALA A 590 8.13 32.76 -13.37
C ALA A 590 7.32 31.49 -13.09
N ARG A 591 7.11 31.13 -11.82
CA ARG A 591 6.29 29.98 -11.41
C ARG A 591 4.85 30.13 -11.89
N HIS A 592 4.33 31.35 -11.84
CA HIS A 592 2.94 31.66 -12.19
C HIS A 592 2.72 31.95 -13.68
N GLY A 593 3.80 32.20 -14.43
CA GLY A 593 3.77 32.42 -15.88
C GLY A 593 4.09 31.17 -16.72
N THR A 594 4.41 30.04 -16.09
CA THR A 594 4.76 28.79 -16.75
C THR A 594 3.93 27.62 -16.23
N GLY A 595 3.94 26.50 -16.95
CA GLY A 595 3.46 25.20 -16.51
C GLY A 595 4.58 24.17 -16.48
N HIS A 596 4.25 22.96 -16.88
CA HIS A 596 5.14 21.79 -16.88
C HIS A 596 5.32 21.18 -18.27
N SER A 597 5.02 21.93 -19.34
CA SER A 597 5.36 21.49 -20.68
C SER A 597 6.88 21.38 -20.85
N GLN A 598 7.32 20.58 -21.81
CA GLN A 598 8.71 20.42 -22.18
C GLN A 598 9.35 21.78 -22.47
N ALA A 599 8.66 22.65 -23.21
CA ALA A 599 9.14 23.98 -23.57
C ALA A 599 9.31 24.88 -22.34
N ASP A 600 8.34 24.89 -21.43
CA ASP A 600 8.41 25.69 -20.20
C ASP A 600 9.57 25.22 -19.30
N MET A 601 9.68 23.92 -19.06
CA MET A 601 10.77 23.35 -18.26
C MET A 601 12.15 23.57 -18.90
N PHE A 602 12.24 23.47 -20.22
CA PHE A 602 13.48 23.75 -20.94
C PHE A 602 13.91 25.21 -20.79
N MET A 603 12.99 26.16 -20.98
CA MET A 603 13.28 27.59 -20.82
C MET A 603 13.74 27.94 -19.40
N ILE A 604 13.12 27.33 -18.37
CA ILE A 604 13.57 27.51 -16.98
C ILE A 604 15.01 27.01 -16.82
N ARG A 605 15.32 25.82 -17.34
CA ARG A 605 16.65 25.19 -17.17
C ARG A 605 17.75 25.80 -18.05
N THR A 606 17.41 26.43 -19.16
CA THR A 606 18.35 27.19 -20.00
C THR A 606 18.48 28.66 -19.61
N GLY A 607 17.68 29.15 -18.67
CA GLY A 607 17.66 30.56 -18.29
C GLY A 607 17.12 31.50 -19.38
N THR A 608 16.29 31.00 -20.30
CA THR A 608 15.75 31.76 -21.44
C THR A 608 14.31 32.23 -21.24
N LEU A 609 13.86 32.38 -19.99
CA LEU A 609 12.52 32.88 -19.65
C LEU A 609 12.28 34.33 -20.10
N ASN A 610 13.34 35.10 -20.35
CA ASN A 610 13.26 36.44 -20.92
C ASN A 610 12.63 36.49 -22.33
N THR A 611 12.51 35.34 -23.00
CA THR A 611 11.85 35.19 -24.31
C THR A 611 10.32 35.16 -24.22
N ILE A 612 9.76 35.09 -23.01
CA ILE A 612 8.31 35.06 -22.77
C ILE A 612 7.91 36.20 -21.85
N ARG A 613 6.64 36.61 -21.94
CA ARG A 613 6.05 37.50 -20.94
C ARG A 613 5.68 36.69 -19.70
N LEU A 614 5.93 37.26 -18.53
CA LEU A 614 5.49 36.76 -17.23
C LEU A 614 4.44 37.71 -16.62
N PRO A 615 3.65 37.25 -15.63
CA PRO A 615 2.78 38.13 -14.85
C PRO A 615 3.59 39.28 -14.24
N ASP A 616 2.95 40.44 -14.07
CA ASP A 616 3.54 41.62 -13.46
C ASP A 616 3.50 41.53 -11.92
N ALA A 617 2.46 40.88 -11.38
CA ALA A 617 2.33 40.54 -9.95
C ALA A 617 1.59 39.20 -9.74
N VAL A 618 1.74 38.65 -8.53
CA VAL A 618 1.00 37.48 -8.04
C VAL A 618 0.25 37.89 -6.77
N ILE A 619 -0.99 37.43 -6.61
CA ILE A 619 -1.82 37.67 -5.42
C ILE A 619 -2.48 36.37 -4.95
N TRP A 620 -2.58 36.19 -3.63
CA TRP A 620 -3.21 35.04 -2.98
C TRP A 620 -4.46 35.49 -2.19
N PRO A 621 -5.64 35.56 -2.83
CA PRO A 621 -6.89 35.82 -2.13
C PRO A 621 -7.30 34.64 -1.24
N ALA A 622 -7.85 34.93 -0.07
CA ALA A 622 -8.21 33.94 0.95
C ALA A 622 -9.69 33.50 0.87
N ASP A 623 -10.55 34.27 0.22
CA ASP A 623 -11.99 33.98 0.09
C ASP A 623 -12.64 34.62 -1.15
N GLU A 624 -13.94 34.36 -1.34
CA GLU A 624 -14.73 34.87 -2.47
C GLU A 624 -14.82 36.41 -2.47
N THR A 625 -14.84 37.06 -1.31
CA THR A 625 -15.00 38.51 -1.18
C THR A 625 -13.75 39.23 -1.72
N GLU A 626 -12.57 38.75 -1.34
CA GLU A 626 -11.31 39.29 -1.86
C GLU A 626 -11.18 39.06 -3.38
N VAL A 627 -11.63 37.91 -3.89
CA VAL A 627 -11.67 37.64 -5.34
C VAL A 627 -12.60 38.61 -6.07
N GLU A 628 -13.82 38.83 -5.57
CA GLU A 628 -14.77 39.77 -6.17
C GLU A 628 -14.24 41.22 -6.15
N ALA A 629 -13.66 41.65 -5.03
CA ALA A 629 -13.04 42.96 -4.90
C ALA A 629 -11.87 43.14 -5.88
N LEU A 630 -11.02 42.12 -6.06
CA LEU A 630 -9.94 42.11 -7.03
C LEU A 630 -10.45 42.27 -8.47
N ILE A 631 -11.52 41.56 -8.82
CA ILE A 631 -12.10 41.65 -10.18
C ILE A 631 -12.66 43.05 -10.43
N VAL A 632 -13.41 43.63 -9.48
CA VAL A 632 -13.94 44.99 -9.59
C VAL A 632 -12.82 46.01 -9.77
N LEU A 633 -11.76 45.91 -8.96
CA LEU A 633 -10.58 46.73 -9.07
C LEU A 633 -9.90 46.58 -10.44
N SER A 634 -9.74 45.34 -10.92
CA SER A 634 -9.10 45.04 -12.21
C SER A 634 -9.88 45.61 -13.40
N VAL A 635 -11.21 45.60 -13.34
CA VAL A 635 -12.07 46.23 -14.36
C VAL A 635 -11.90 47.75 -14.37
N ARG A 636 -11.69 48.38 -13.21
CA ARG A 636 -11.48 49.82 -13.06
C ARG A 636 -10.10 50.25 -13.56
N GLU A 637 -9.06 49.56 -13.12
CA GLU A 637 -7.65 49.86 -13.42
C GLU A 637 -7.19 49.28 -14.77
N SER A 638 -8.06 48.53 -15.46
CA SER A 638 -7.75 47.82 -16.70
C SER A 638 -6.59 46.84 -16.54
N TRP A 639 -6.67 45.96 -15.54
CA TRP A 639 -5.77 44.84 -15.34
C TRP A 639 -6.32 43.56 -15.95
N CYS A 640 -5.41 42.71 -16.44
CA CYS A 640 -5.71 41.37 -16.90
C CYS A 640 -5.46 40.37 -15.75
N LEU A 641 -6.41 39.49 -15.48
CA LEU A 641 -6.32 38.44 -14.48
C LEU A 641 -6.11 37.08 -15.15
N ILE A 642 -5.17 36.29 -14.62
CA ILE A 642 -4.96 34.89 -14.99
C ILE A 642 -5.16 34.03 -13.74
N PRO A 643 -6.22 33.21 -13.66
CA PRO A 643 -6.41 32.29 -12.55
C PRO A 643 -5.27 31.25 -12.49
N PHE A 644 -4.82 30.95 -11.28
CA PHE A 644 -3.74 30.00 -11.03
C PHE A 644 -4.08 29.11 -9.83
N GLY A 645 -3.64 27.84 -9.88
CA GLY A 645 -3.81 26.89 -8.79
C GLY A 645 -2.52 26.09 -8.58
N GLY A 646 -2.51 24.83 -9.02
CA GLY A 646 -1.35 23.95 -8.87
C GLY A 646 -0.17 24.23 -9.81
N GLY A 647 -0.34 25.03 -10.87
CA GLY A 647 0.71 25.25 -11.89
C GLY A 647 1.07 24.00 -12.70
N THR A 648 0.27 22.94 -12.67
CA THR A 648 0.58 21.64 -13.29
C THR A 648 0.17 21.53 -14.77
N ASN A 649 -0.11 22.65 -15.44
CA ASN A 649 -0.63 22.61 -16.81
C ASN A 649 0.44 22.18 -17.83
N VAL A 650 0.02 21.49 -18.89
CA VAL A 650 0.87 21.01 -20.00
C VAL A 650 0.32 21.48 -21.36
N SER A 651 -0.32 22.65 -21.35
CA SER A 651 -1.01 23.26 -22.50
C SER A 651 -0.65 24.73 -22.69
N HIS A 652 0.30 25.26 -21.90
CA HIS A 652 0.62 26.69 -21.80
C HIS A 652 -0.58 27.54 -21.34
N SER A 653 -1.50 26.97 -20.56
CA SER A 653 -2.75 27.64 -20.21
C SER A 653 -2.54 28.83 -19.26
N THR A 654 -1.45 28.88 -18.50
CA THR A 654 -1.10 30.03 -17.63
C THR A 654 -0.14 31.02 -18.28
N ARG A 655 0.39 30.72 -19.47
CA ARG A 655 1.37 31.58 -20.14
C ARG A 655 0.75 32.92 -20.51
N CYS A 656 1.42 34.02 -20.18
CA CYS A 656 0.94 35.36 -20.50
C CYS A 656 1.00 35.60 -22.01
N PRO A 657 -0.04 36.22 -22.61
CA PRO A 657 0.05 36.70 -23.98
C PRO A 657 1.16 37.75 -24.13
N PRO A 658 1.80 37.86 -25.31
CA PRO A 658 2.82 38.88 -25.55
C PRO A 658 2.23 40.30 -25.42
N LYS A 659 3.07 41.28 -25.07
CA LYS A 659 2.67 42.69 -24.86
C LYS A 659 1.98 43.33 -26.08
N SER A 660 2.30 42.83 -27.28
CA SER A 660 1.64 43.26 -28.54
C SER A 660 0.17 42.84 -28.64
N LEU A 661 -0.22 41.75 -27.96
CA LEU A 661 -1.60 41.25 -27.94
C LEU A 661 -2.33 41.70 -26.67
N GLU A 662 -1.64 41.76 -25.54
CA GLU A 662 -2.19 42.17 -24.26
C GLU A 662 -1.32 43.29 -23.68
N PRO A 663 -1.62 44.57 -23.88
CA PRO A 663 -0.77 45.66 -23.40
C PRO A 663 -0.93 45.94 -21.89
N ARG A 664 -2.01 45.46 -21.27
CA ARG A 664 -2.35 45.73 -19.86
C ARG A 664 -1.43 44.99 -18.88
N PRO A 665 -1.27 45.48 -17.63
CA PRO A 665 -0.66 44.70 -16.56
C PRO A 665 -1.39 43.38 -16.32
N ILE A 666 -0.65 42.31 -16.07
CA ILE A 666 -1.18 40.96 -15.84
C ILE A 666 -0.94 40.54 -14.39
N ILE A 667 -1.99 40.15 -13.69
CA ILE A 667 -1.94 39.62 -12.33
C ILE A 667 -2.27 38.13 -12.39
N SER A 668 -1.38 37.30 -11.83
CA SER A 668 -1.71 35.91 -11.56
C SER A 668 -2.44 35.79 -10.22
N VAL A 669 -3.61 35.16 -10.24
CA VAL A 669 -4.47 35.03 -9.06
C VAL A 669 -4.40 33.59 -8.57
N ASP A 670 -3.57 33.34 -7.57
CA ASP A 670 -3.35 32.01 -7.00
C ASP A 670 -4.38 31.73 -5.91
N ILE A 671 -5.35 30.87 -6.23
CA ILE A 671 -6.48 30.55 -5.34
C ILE A 671 -6.14 29.52 -4.25
N LYS A 672 -4.90 29.06 -4.10
CA LYS A 672 -4.55 27.97 -3.16
C LYS A 672 -4.78 28.28 -1.68
N LEU A 673 -5.07 29.52 -1.29
CA LEU A 673 -5.52 29.85 0.07
C LEU A 673 -7.00 29.54 0.32
N MET A 674 -7.77 29.31 -0.75
CA MET A 674 -9.16 28.87 -0.69
C MET A 674 -9.18 27.33 -0.72
N ASP A 675 -8.76 26.69 0.38
CA ASP A 675 -8.47 25.26 0.43
C ASP A 675 -9.34 24.44 1.39
N ARG A 676 -10.48 24.98 1.83
CA ARG A 676 -11.32 24.35 2.86
C ARG A 676 -12.46 23.53 2.28
N ILE A 677 -12.79 22.42 2.94
CA ILE A 677 -14.09 21.75 2.81
C ILE A 677 -15.07 22.52 3.68
N LEU A 678 -16.03 23.23 3.07
CA LEU A 678 -16.98 24.09 3.77
C LEU A 678 -18.06 23.29 4.49
N TRP A 679 -18.52 22.19 3.89
CA TRP A 679 -19.43 21.24 4.52
C TRP A 679 -19.46 19.91 3.76
N ILE A 680 -19.88 18.87 4.46
CA ILE A 680 -20.20 17.54 3.92
C ILE A 680 -21.65 17.23 4.30
N ASN A 681 -22.42 16.73 3.34
CA ASN A 681 -23.73 16.10 3.58
C ASN A 681 -23.58 14.61 3.24
N GLU A 682 -23.53 13.81 4.29
CA GLU A 682 -23.30 12.37 4.25
C GLU A 682 -24.52 11.61 3.68
N GLU A 683 -25.73 12.09 3.98
CA GLU A 683 -26.98 11.50 3.50
C GLU A 683 -27.12 11.63 1.98
N ASP A 684 -26.77 12.81 1.45
CA ASP A 684 -26.82 13.10 0.01
C ASP A 684 -25.56 12.64 -0.74
N GLY A 685 -24.49 12.28 -0.03
CA GLY A 685 -23.20 11.90 -0.63
C GLY A 685 -22.51 13.05 -1.38
N VAL A 686 -22.56 14.27 -0.85
CA VAL A 686 -21.95 15.46 -1.46
C VAL A 686 -21.18 16.32 -0.47
N ALA A 687 -20.17 17.05 -0.96
CA ALA A 687 -19.41 18.01 -0.18
C ALA A 687 -19.22 19.30 -0.97
N HIS A 688 -19.19 20.44 -0.28
CA HIS A 688 -18.89 21.73 -0.89
C HIS A 688 -17.51 22.19 -0.46
N VAL A 689 -16.67 22.47 -1.44
CA VAL A 689 -15.22 22.57 -1.26
C VAL A 689 -14.70 23.79 -2.01
N GLN A 690 -13.82 24.56 -1.38
CA GLN A 690 -13.14 25.66 -2.03
C GLN A 690 -12.17 25.14 -3.10
N ALA A 691 -12.09 25.87 -4.22
CA ALA A 691 -11.47 25.39 -5.45
C ALA A 691 -9.93 25.36 -5.42
N GLY A 692 -9.31 26.02 -4.43
CA GLY A 692 -7.87 26.07 -4.25
C GLY A 692 -7.27 24.83 -3.57
N ILE A 693 -8.10 23.95 -2.99
CA ILE A 693 -7.62 22.74 -2.33
C ILE A 693 -6.87 21.85 -3.34
N THR A 694 -5.69 21.37 -2.97
CA THR A 694 -4.95 20.38 -3.77
C THR A 694 -5.61 19.01 -3.65
N GLY A 695 -5.42 18.15 -4.65
CA GLY A 695 -5.97 16.81 -4.58
C GLY A 695 -5.44 15.97 -3.42
N LYS A 696 -4.17 16.13 -3.05
CA LYS A 696 -3.57 15.48 -1.89
C LYS A 696 -4.27 15.91 -0.60
N CYS A 697 -4.43 17.21 -0.38
CA CYS A 697 -5.13 17.72 0.81
C CYS A 697 -6.60 17.27 0.83
N LEU A 698 -7.30 17.37 -0.30
CA LEU A 698 -8.70 16.94 -0.40
C LEU A 698 -8.86 15.43 -0.13
N ALA A 699 -7.99 14.59 -0.68
CA ALA A 699 -8.02 13.16 -0.44
C ALA A 699 -7.76 12.83 1.04
N SER A 700 -6.72 13.40 1.65
CA SER A 700 -6.40 13.17 3.07
C SER A 700 -7.50 13.65 4.01
N GLU A 701 -8.06 14.83 3.77
CA GLU A 701 -9.16 15.38 4.57
C GLU A 701 -10.46 14.59 4.46
N MET A 702 -10.73 13.99 3.29
CA MET A 702 -11.89 13.11 3.11
C MET A 702 -11.65 11.74 3.76
N GLU A 703 -10.45 11.19 3.63
CA GLU A 703 -10.07 9.89 4.20
C GLU A 703 -10.18 9.90 5.73
N LEU A 704 -9.73 10.98 6.39
CA LEU A 704 -9.89 11.19 7.85
C LEU A 704 -11.36 11.17 8.30
N ARG A 705 -12.29 11.46 7.39
CA ARG A 705 -13.74 11.46 7.63
C ARG A 705 -14.43 10.19 7.11
N GLY A 706 -13.68 9.20 6.63
CA GLY A 706 -14.22 7.94 6.10
C GLY A 706 -14.75 8.02 4.65
N TYR A 707 -14.37 9.06 3.91
CA TYR A 707 -14.84 9.32 2.55
C TYR A 707 -13.70 9.36 1.52
N THR A 708 -14.04 9.20 0.25
CA THR A 708 -13.16 9.43 -0.90
C THR A 708 -13.92 10.18 -2.00
N ILE A 709 -13.20 10.97 -2.79
CA ILE A 709 -13.72 11.54 -4.05
C ILE A 709 -13.38 10.66 -5.26
N GLY A 710 -12.48 9.69 -5.08
CA GLY A 710 -12.02 8.80 -6.16
C GLY A 710 -11.25 9.44 -7.31
N HIS A 711 -11.18 10.77 -7.38
CA HIS A 711 -10.48 11.52 -8.43
C HIS A 711 -8.97 11.60 -8.15
N GLU A 712 -8.20 10.76 -8.85
CA GLU A 712 -6.75 10.68 -8.68
C GLU A 712 -6.04 10.95 -10.02
N PRO A 713 -5.91 12.21 -10.47
CA PRO A 713 -5.03 12.54 -11.59
C PRO A 713 -3.57 12.31 -11.20
N ASP A 714 -2.69 12.05 -12.17
CA ASP A 714 -1.26 11.80 -11.90
C ASP A 714 -0.57 13.02 -11.22
N SER A 715 -1.16 14.22 -11.33
CA SER A 715 -0.73 15.48 -10.71
C SER A 715 -1.36 15.79 -9.35
N ILE A 716 -2.06 14.84 -8.72
CA ILE A 716 -2.87 15.03 -7.50
C ILE A 716 -2.15 15.77 -6.35
N GLU A 717 -0.83 15.61 -6.25
CA GLU A 717 0.02 16.25 -5.22
C GLU A 717 -0.06 17.79 -5.24
N PHE A 718 -0.27 18.39 -6.42
CA PHE A 718 -0.19 19.84 -6.63
C PHE A 718 -1.44 20.41 -7.32
N SER A 719 -2.05 19.65 -8.24
CA SER A 719 -3.23 20.11 -8.97
C SER A 719 -4.43 20.32 -8.03
N THR A 720 -5.23 21.35 -8.32
CA THR A 720 -6.33 21.80 -7.46
C THR A 720 -7.70 21.50 -8.07
N LEU A 721 -8.74 21.46 -7.23
CA LEU A 721 -10.13 21.24 -7.68
C LEU A 721 -10.57 22.23 -8.78
N GLY A 722 -10.27 23.52 -8.62
CA GLY A 722 -10.57 24.54 -9.62
C GLY A 722 -9.81 24.30 -10.94
N GLY A 723 -8.55 23.87 -10.85
CA GLY A 723 -7.78 23.46 -12.02
C GLY A 723 -8.41 22.27 -12.75
N TRP A 724 -8.85 21.25 -12.01
CA TRP A 724 -9.51 20.07 -12.60
C TRP A 724 -10.77 20.43 -13.36
N ILE A 725 -11.59 21.32 -12.82
CA ILE A 725 -12.80 21.81 -13.50
C ILE A 725 -12.40 22.60 -14.74
N ALA A 726 -11.48 23.56 -14.59
CA ALA A 726 -11.06 24.44 -15.68
C ALA A 726 -10.41 23.68 -16.85
N THR A 727 -9.76 22.53 -16.61
CA THR A 727 -9.10 21.75 -17.67
C THR A 727 -9.83 20.45 -18.03
N LYS A 728 -11.00 20.20 -17.43
CA LYS A 728 -11.77 18.96 -17.62
C LYS A 728 -10.92 17.70 -17.34
N ALA A 729 -10.26 17.68 -16.17
CA ALA A 729 -9.32 16.65 -15.79
C ALA A 729 -9.96 15.25 -15.68
N SER A 730 -9.15 14.22 -15.99
CA SER A 730 -9.51 12.81 -15.85
C SER A 730 -8.64 12.15 -14.80
N GLY A 731 -9.26 11.39 -13.89
CA GLY A 731 -8.59 10.69 -12.80
C GLY A 731 -8.37 9.21 -13.12
N MET A 732 -7.33 8.62 -12.52
CA MET A 732 -6.97 7.21 -12.70
C MET A 732 -8.15 6.24 -12.46
N LYS A 733 -8.99 6.52 -11.46
CA LYS A 733 -10.03 5.60 -10.99
C LYS A 733 -11.42 5.88 -11.58
N ARG A 734 -11.50 6.60 -12.70
CA ARG A 734 -12.76 7.10 -13.26
C ARG A 734 -13.75 6.00 -13.61
N ASN A 735 -13.32 4.76 -13.86
CA ASN A 735 -14.24 3.65 -14.14
C ASN A 735 -15.23 3.42 -12.99
N LYS A 736 -14.84 3.75 -11.74
CA LYS A 736 -15.69 3.62 -10.55
C LYS A 736 -16.32 4.96 -10.13
N TYR A 737 -15.59 6.06 -10.23
CA TYR A 737 -16.00 7.36 -9.65
C TYR A 737 -16.39 8.43 -10.68
N GLY A 738 -16.12 8.18 -11.96
CA GLY A 738 -16.31 9.14 -13.05
C GLY A 738 -15.15 10.13 -13.23
N ASN A 739 -15.22 10.90 -14.32
CA ASN A 739 -14.35 12.05 -14.55
C ASN A 739 -14.84 13.27 -13.77
N ILE A 740 -14.14 14.40 -13.88
CA ILE A 740 -14.51 15.60 -13.10
C ILE A 740 -15.93 16.09 -13.41
N GLU A 741 -16.42 15.95 -14.65
CA GLU A 741 -17.81 16.26 -15.02
C GLU A 741 -18.87 15.39 -14.31
N ASP A 742 -18.51 14.17 -13.93
CA ASP A 742 -19.42 13.24 -13.25
C ASP A 742 -19.47 13.51 -11.74
N ILE A 743 -18.34 13.96 -11.19
CA ILE A 743 -18.08 14.23 -9.78
C ILE A 743 -18.67 15.58 -9.39
N VAL A 744 -18.42 16.63 -10.16
CA VAL A 744 -18.88 17.99 -9.84
C VAL A 744 -20.39 18.08 -10.08
N LYS A 745 -21.08 18.79 -9.19
CA LYS A 745 -22.53 18.96 -9.20
C LYS A 745 -22.95 20.41 -9.30
N ASP A 746 -22.13 21.33 -8.80
CA ASP A 746 -22.34 22.77 -8.91
C ASP A 746 -21.00 23.50 -8.76
N VAL A 747 -20.94 24.73 -9.28
CA VAL A 747 -19.75 25.60 -9.23
C VAL A 747 -20.14 27.03 -8.92
N ARG A 748 -19.26 27.73 -8.21
CA ARG A 748 -19.31 29.18 -8.01
C ARG A 748 -18.16 29.82 -8.76
N VAL A 749 -18.48 30.81 -9.60
CA VAL A 749 -17.51 31.44 -10.50
C VAL A 749 -17.63 32.96 -10.39
N ALA A 750 -16.56 33.59 -9.91
CA ALA A 750 -16.46 35.04 -9.85
C ALA A 750 -16.02 35.59 -11.21
N GLY A 751 -16.78 36.54 -11.74
CA GLY A 751 -16.47 37.22 -13.00
C GLY A 751 -16.81 38.71 -12.97
N PRO A 752 -16.57 39.45 -14.07
CA PRO A 752 -16.70 40.92 -14.09
C PRO A 752 -18.13 41.43 -13.86
N LYS A 753 -19.12 40.59 -14.16
CA LYS A 753 -20.55 40.87 -13.92
C LYS A 753 -21.06 40.33 -12.58
N GLY A 754 -20.16 39.88 -11.70
CA GLY A 754 -20.45 39.30 -10.39
C GLY A 754 -20.32 37.78 -10.36
N MET A 755 -20.77 37.18 -9.26
CA MET A 755 -20.76 35.74 -9.03
C MET A 755 -21.83 35.01 -9.85
N ILE A 756 -21.41 34.02 -10.66
CA ILE A 756 -22.31 33.08 -11.33
C ILE A 756 -22.37 31.76 -10.55
N TRP A 757 -23.57 31.22 -10.43
CA TRP A 757 -23.88 29.98 -9.73
C TRP A 757 -25.29 29.53 -10.12
N GLN A 758 -25.54 28.21 -10.15
CA GLN A 758 -26.81 27.68 -10.66
C GLN A 758 -27.85 27.49 -9.56
N ASN A 759 -27.44 27.01 -8.37
CA ASN A 759 -28.39 26.72 -7.30
C ASN A 759 -28.25 27.70 -6.14
N LYS A 760 -29.28 28.51 -5.95
CA LYS A 760 -29.37 29.42 -4.81
C LYS A 760 -29.63 28.70 -3.50
N SER A 761 -28.59 28.25 -2.80
CA SER A 761 -28.81 27.50 -1.57
C SER A 761 -27.86 27.82 -0.42
N GLY A 762 -28.41 28.44 0.62
CA GLY A 762 -27.89 28.35 2.00
C GLY A 762 -28.24 27.02 2.68
N LYS A 763 -28.85 26.06 1.97
CA LYS A 763 -29.10 24.68 2.42
C LYS A 763 -27.99 23.77 1.90
N LYS A 764 -27.49 22.87 2.75
CA LYS A 764 -26.43 21.89 2.47
C LYS A 764 -26.93 20.72 1.59
N SER A 765 -27.60 21.01 0.47
CA SER A 765 -28.22 20.01 -0.42
C SER A 765 -28.10 20.45 -1.88
N VAL A 766 -27.97 19.50 -2.81
CA VAL A 766 -27.89 19.78 -4.26
C VAL A 766 -28.80 18.84 -5.06
N HIS A 767 -29.41 19.36 -6.12
CA HIS A 767 -30.22 18.56 -7.04
C HIS A 767 -29.31 17.68 -7.93
N GLY A 768 -29.50 16.36 -7.90
CA GLY A 768 -28.67 15.43 -8.67
C GLY A 768 -28.79 15.57 -10.19
N ARG A 769 -29.91 16.10 -10.69
CA ARG A 769 -30.15 16.41 -12.11
C ARG A 769 -31.22 17.49 -12.23
N VAL A 770 -31.00 18.48 -13.09
CA VAL A 770 -31.95 19.57 -13.37
C VAL A 770 -32.15 19.72 -14.89
N SER A 771 -33.29 20.30 -15.29
CA SER A 771 -33.61 20.62 -16.68
C SER A 771 -34.14 22.05 -16.76
N THR A 772 -33.25 23.00 -16.50
CA THR A 772 -33.57 24.42 -16.35
C THR A 772 -32.93 25.29 -17.43
N GLY A 773 -32.59 24.71 -18.58
CA GLY A 773 -31.95 25.39 -19.71
C GLY A 773 -30.49 24.98 -19.89
N ILE A 774 -29.64 25.93 -20.28
CA ILE A 774 -28.20 25.73 -20.48
C ILE A 774 -27.53 25.47 -19.12
N ASP A 775 -26.77 24.38 -19.03
CA ASP A 775 -26.05 23.99 -17.84
C ASP A 775 -24.79 24.84 -17.63
N LEU A 776 -24.68 25.49 -16.47
CA LEU A 776 -23.52 26.33 -16.13
C LEU A 776 -22.26 25.48 -16.02
N LEU A 777 -22.36 24.30 -15.43
CA LEU A 777 -21.21 23.42 -15.24
C LEU A 777 -20.57 23.06 -16.58
N SER A 778 -21.38 22.76 -17.59
CA SER A 778 -20.94 22.50 -18.96
C SER A 778 -20.18 23.67 -19.62
N LEU A 779 -20.48 24.93 -19.25
CA LEU A 779 -19.73 26.10 -19.74
C LEU A 779 -18.39 26.29 -19.03
N MET A 780 -18.31 25.88 -17.76
CA MET A 780 -17.13 26.08 -16.91
C MET A 780 -16.10 24.95 -17.05
N LEU A 781 -16.56 23.73 -17.33
CA LEU A 781 -15.72 22.58 -17.62
C LEU A 781 -14.89 22.82 -18.89
N GLY A 782 -13.56 22.83 -18.77
CA GLY A 782 -12.67 23.09 -19.90
C GLY A 782 -12.56 24.58 -20.29
N SER A 783 -13.02 25.50 -19.44
CA SER A 783 -12.94 26.95 -19.68
C SER A 783 -11.51 27.52 -19.62
N GLU A 784 -10.56 26.78 -19.03
CA GLU A 784 -9.14 27.11 -18.89
C GLU A 784 -8.88 28.56 -18.43
N GLY A 785 -9.68 29.06 -17.48
CA GLY A 785 -9.56 30.40 -16.90
C GLY A 785 -10.08 31.53 -17.81
N GLY A 786 -10.75 31.21 -18.91
CA GLY A 786 -11.26 32.18 -19.88
C GLY A 786 -12.55 32.90 -19.46
N PHE A 787 -13.30 32.39 -18.48
CA PHE A 787 -14.59 32.97 -18.09
C PHE A 787 -14.62 33.56 -16.68
N GLY A 788 -13.63 33.31 -15.83
CA GLY A 788 -13.63 33.79 -14.45
C GLY A 788 -12.78 32.93 -13.53
N ILE A 789 -12.90 33.17 -12.23
CA ILE A 789 -12.24 32.40 -11.18
C ILE A 789 -13.27 31.47 -10.55
N ILE A 790 -13.07 30.16 -10.69
CA ILE A 790 -13.84 29.15 -9.96
C ILE A 790 -13.38 29.23 -8.49
N THR A 791 -14.27 29.62 -7.59
CA THR A 791 -13.97 29.84 -6.17
C THR A 791 -14.27 28.64 -5.30
N SER A 792 -15.33 27.91 -5.62
CA SER A 792 -15.76 26.71 -4.91
C SER A 792 -16.66 25.83 -5.78
N ALA A 793 -16.79 24.55 -5.41
CA ALA A 793 -17.62 23.59 -6.10
C ALA A 793 -18.26 22.61 -5.12
N THR A 794 -19.47 22.15 -5.46
CA THR A 794 -20.06 20.99 -4.81
C THR A 794 -19.70 19.74 -5.60
N ILE A 795 -19.17 18.73 -4.93
CA ILE A 795 -18.68 17.48 -5.49
C ILE A 795 -19.37 16.28 -4.85
N LYS A 796 -19.48 15.17 -5.58
CA LYS A 796 -19.82 13.86 -5.02
C LYS A 796 -18.71 13.35 -4.12
N VAL A 797 -19.11 12.66 -3.06
CA VAL A 797 -18.23 11.89 -2.18
C VAL A 797 -18.78 10.47 -2.02
N TRP A 798 -17.90 9.51 -1.82
CA TRP A 798 -18.24 8.11 -1.60
C TRP A 798 -17.62 7.64 -0.28
N PRO A 799 -18.22 6.67 0.42
CA PRO A 799 -17.53 6.00 1.52
C PRO A 799 -16.20 5.39 1.05
N MET A 800 -15.23 5.28 1.96
CA MET A 800 -14.01 4.56 1.68
C MET A 800 -14.31 3.10 1.26
N PRO A 801 -13.63 2.56 0.23
CA PRO A 801 -13.85 1.18 -0.19
C PRO A 801 -13.39 0.19 0.89
N GLU A 802 -14.16 -0.87 1.13
CA GLU A 802 -13.83 -1.95 2.07
C GLU A 802 -12.46 -2.57 1.78
N CYS A 803 -12.15 -2.77 0.50
CA CYS A 803 -10.91 -3.37 0.05
C CYS A 803 -10.33 -2.61 -1.15
N LYS A 804 -9.00 -2.52 -1.19
CA LYS A 804 -8.22 -2.06 -2.34
C LYS A 804 -7.18 -3.11 -2.70
N GLU A 805 -7.24 -3.61 -3.93
CA GLU A 805 -6.32 -4.63 -4.43
C GLU A 805 -5.68 -4.21 -5.74
N TYR A 806 -4.49 -4.73 -6.00
CA TYR A 806 -3.77 -4.54 -7.25
C TYR A 806 -3.51 -5.88 -7.90
N GLU A 807 -3.40 -5.88 -9.23
CA GLU A 807 -3.01 -7.02 -10.02
C GLU A 807 -2.26 -6.58 -11.28
N SER A 808 -1.53 -7.49 -11.91
CA SER A 808 -0.98 -7.26 -13.24
C SER A 808 -1.19 -8.47 -14.13
N LEU A 809 -1.16 -8.26 -15.43
CA LEU A 809 -1.42 -9.27 -16.43
C LEU A 809 -0.43 -9.12 -17.60
N ILE A 810 0.16 -10.21 -18.06
CA ILE A 810 1.04 -10.22 -19.24
C ILE A 810 0.27 -10.78 -20.42
N LEU A 811 0.33 -10.12 -21.58
CA LEU A 811 -0.22 -10.62 -22.85
C LEU A 811 0.88 -10.78 -23.91
N PRO A 812 0.65 -11.60 -24.97
CA PRO A 812 1.68 -11.92 -25.96
C PRO A 812 2.16 -10.71 -26.79
N CYS A 813 1.24 -9.84 -27.20
CA CYS A 813 1.55 -8.61 -27.94
C CYS A 813 0.54 -7.49 -27.67
N PHE A 814 0.79 -6.30 -28.21
CA PHE A 814 -0.04 -5.12 -27.97
C PHE A 814 -1.43 -5.26 -28.58
N GLU A 815 -1.55 -5.93 -29.73
CA GLU A 815 -2.81 -6.21 -30.42
C GLU A 815 -3.72 -7.14 -29.59
N ASP A 816 -3.15 -8.18 -28.96
CA ASP A 816 -3.86 -9.00 -27.98
C ASP A 816 -4.31 -8.17 -26.78
N GLY A 817 -3.41 -7.31 -26.28
CA GLY A 817 -3.72 -6.36 -25.20
C GLY A 817 -4.90 -5.45 -25.54
N ILE A 818 -4.94 -4.88 -26.75
CA ILE A 818 -6.03 -4.00 -27.21
C ILE A 818 -7.35 -4.77 -27.25
N ARG A 819 -7.36 -6.00 -27.81
CA ARG A 819 -8.57 -6.83 -27.82
C ARG A 819 -9.05 -7.16 -26.41
N PHE A 820 -8.12 -7.48 -25.52
CA PHE A 820 -8.40 -7.73 -24.10
C PHE A 820 -9.05 -6.52 -23.42
N VAL A 821 -8.43 -5.34 -23.48
CA VAL A 821 -9.01 -4.15 -22.82
C VAL A 821 -10.31 -3.68 -23.46
N ARG A 822 -10.50 -3.91 -24.77
CA ARG A 822 -11.78 -3.68 -25.45
C ARG A 822 -12.88 -4.60 -24.92
N ASP A 823 -12.58 -5.87 -24.64
CA ASP A 823 -13.55 -6.79 -24.04
C ASP A 823 -13.81 -6.47 -22.56
N VAL A 824 -12.80 -6.03 -21.81
CA VAL A 824 -12.98 -5.49 -20.45
C VAL A 824 -13.85 -4.22 -20.48
N ALA A 825 -13.74 -3.38 -21.50
CA ALA A 825 -14.57 -2.18 -21.64
C ALA A 825 -16.06 -2.50 -21.76
N LYS A 826 -16.44 -3.71 -22.20
CA LYS A 826 -17.83 -4.17 -22.26
C LYS A 826 -18.37 -4.65 -20.91
N MET A 827 -17.51 -4.80 -19.90
CA MET A 827 -17.97 -4.99 -18.53
C MET A 827 -18.67 -3.68 -18.14
N ASN A 828 -19.93 -3.70 -17.72
CA ASN A 828 -20.66 -2.50 -17.32
C ASN A 828 -20.13 -1.97 -15.97
N ASN A 829 -20.95 -1.99 -14.92
CA ASN A 829 -20.57 -1.53 -13.58
C ASN A 829 -19.55 -2.45 -12.85
N LEU A 830 -19.02 -3.46 -13.54
CA LEU A 830 -18.03 -4.40 -13.03
C LEU A 830 -16.60 -4.09 -13.50
N LYS A 831 -16.37 -3.00 -14.24
CA LYS A 831 -15.01 -2.57 -14.58
C LYS A 831 -14.17 -2.39 -13.31
N PRO A 832 -12.88 -2.77 -13.31
CA PRO A 832 -12.00 -2.44 -12.19
C PRO A 832 -11.87 -0.91 -12.08
N ALA A 833 -11.56 -0.42 -10.87
CA ALA A 833 -11.40 1.01 -10.61
C ALA A 833 -10.42 1.65 -11.60
N SER A 834 -9.30 0.98 -11.89
CA SER A 834 -8.36 1.37 -12.94
C SER A 834 -7.79 0.16 -13.67
N ILE A 835 -7.55 0.31 -14.97
CA ILE A 835 -6.87 -0.68 -15.82
C ILE A 835 -6.04 0.04 -16.89
N ARG A 836 -4.75 -0.29 -16.97
CA ARG A 836 -3.79 0.39 -17.84
C ARG A 836 -2.99 -0.64 -18.63
N LEU A 837 -3.10 -0.65 -19.96
CA LEU A 837 -2.33 -1.53 -20.85
C LEU A 837 -1.10 -0.80 -21.37
N LEU A 838 0.08 -1.26 -20.97
CA LEU A 838 1.38 -0.72 -21.36
C LEU A 838 1.92 -1.48 -22.57
N ASP A 839 2.41 -0.78 -23.59
CA ASP A 839 3.14 -1.42 -24.68
C ASP A 839 4.47 -2.03 -24.22
N ASN A 840 5.17 -2.73 -25.13
CA ASN A 840 6.41 -3.42 -24.79
C ASN A 840 7.52 -2.45 -24.33
N GLU A 841 7.61 -1.25 -24.90
CA GLU A 841 8.63 -0.27 -24.54
C GLU A 841 8.40 0.25 -23.11
N GLN A 842 7.16 0.58 -22.73
CA GLN A 842 6.83 0.93 -21.35
C GLN A 842 6.98 -0.24 -20.38
N PHE A 843 6.62 -1.45 -20.79
CA PHE A 843 6.83 -2.63 -19.96
C PHE A 843 8.32 -2.85 -19.64
N ARG A 844 9.19 -2.70 -20.65
CA ARG A 844 10.65 -2.80 -20.49
C ARG A 844 11.21 -1.67 -19.63
N LEU A 845 10.70 -0.44 -19.77
CA LEU A 845 11.04 0.67 -18.88
C LEU A 845 10.63 0.36 -17.43
N GLY A 846 9.40 -0.10 -17.21
CA GLY A 846 8.92 -0.49 -15.88
C GLY A 846 9.80 -1.56 -15.22
N LYS A 847 10.29 -2.53 -16.00
CA LYS A 847 11.27 -3.52 -15.53
C LYS A 847 12.63 -2.91 -15.20
N ALA A 848 13.10 -1.94 -15.99
CA ALA A 848 14.36 -1.22 -15.73
C ALA A 848 14.29 -0.38 -14.46
N MET A 849 13.10 0.09 -14.08
CA MET A 849 12.82 0.85 -12.85
C MET A 849 12.67 -0.04 -11.59
N THR A 850 13.05 -1.32 -11.66
CA THR A 850 13.04 -2.22 -10.49
C THR A 850 14.42 -2.34 -9.83
N SER A 851 14.44 -2.42 -8.50
CA SER A 851 15.65 -2.48 -7.68
C SER A 851 16.13 -3.92 -7.39
N VAL A 852 15.89 -4.87 -8.29
CA VAL A 852 16.16 -6.28 -8.03
C VAL A 852 17.67 -6.57 -8.22
N PRO A 853 18.35 -7.22 -7.24
CA PRO A 853 19.74 -7.64 -7.42
C PRO A 853 19.90 -8.55 -8.65
N ARG A 854 20.95 -8.36 -9.46
CA ARG A 854 21.19 -9.07 -10.74
C ARG A 854 20.95 -10.59 -10.66
N GLY A 855 21.37 -11.24 -9.58
CA GLY A 855 21.18 -12.69 -9.38
C GLY A 855 19.73 -13.13 -9.25
N LEU A 856 18.88 -12.35 -8.56
CA LEU A 856 17.45 -12.67 -8.40
C LEU A 856 16.66 -12.34 -9.68
N GLN A 857 17.15 -11.40 -10.47
CA GLN A 857 16.55 -11.04 -11.76
C GLN A 857 16.78 -12.10 -12.84
N LEU A 858 17.92 -12.81 -12.81
CA LEU A 858 18.16 -13.97 -13.67
C LEU A 858 17.17 -15.11 -13.35
N ILE A 859 16.88 -15.36 -12.08
CA ILE A 859 15.92 -16.38 -11.64
C ILE A 859 14.48 -16.00 -12.05
N GLN A 860 14.09 -14.73 -11.89
CA GLN A 860 12.79 -14.25 -12.38
C GLN A 860 12.67 -14.35 -13.90
N ASN A 861 13.71 -13.97 -14.64
CA ASN A 861 13.73 -14.08 -16.10
C ASN A 861 13.66 -15.55 -16.54
N ALA A 862 14.36 -16.45 -15.83
CA ALA A 862 14.30 -17.88 -16.09
C ALA A 862 12.92 -18.46 -15.75
N MET A 863 12.25 -18.02 -14.68
CA MET A 863 10.87 -18.44 -14.37
C MET A 863 9.86 -17.92 -15.40
N ILE A 864 9.98 -16.66 -15.84
CA ILE A 864 9.12 -16.11 -16.91
C ILE A 864 9.37 -16.85 -18.22
N ALA A 865 10.64 -17.14 -18.56
CA ALA A 865 10.99 -17.92 -19.72
C ALA A 865 10.52 -19.38 -19.61
N PHE A 866 10.55 -19.97 -18.42
CA PHE A 866 10.07 -21.33 -18.16
C PHE A 866 8.55 -21.43 -18.27
N ILE A 867 7.80 -20.49 -17.67
CA ILE A 867 6.34 -20.39 -17.83
C ILE A 867 5.98 -20.12 -19.29
N GLY A 868 6.70 -19.19 -19.94
CA GLY A 868 6.57 -18.92 -21.37
C GLY A 868 6.89 -20.13 -22.25
N SER A 869 7.84 -20.98 -21.84
CA SER A 869 8.19 -22.22 -22.54
C SER A 869 7.17 -23.35 -22.33
N MET A 870 6.50 -23.39 -21.17
CA MET A 870 5.40 -24.33 -20.92
C MET A 870 4.12 -23.98 -21.68
N GLN A 871 3.97 -22.72 -22.10
CA GLN A 871 2.81 -22.23 -22.87
C GLN A 871 3.15 -21.77 -24.30
N SER A 872 4.35 -22.04 -24.81
CA SER A 872 4.84 -21.82 -26.19
C SER A 872 4.58 -20.46 -26.89
N THR A 873 4.00 -19.44 -26.23
CA THR A 873 3.31 -18.35 -26.96
C THR A 873 3.76 -16.93 -26.58
N ILE A 874 4.45 -16.68 -25.46
CA ILE A 874 4.76 -15.32 -24.99
C ILE A 874 6.26 -15.00 -25.10
N SER A 875 6.63 -14.20 -26.11
CA SER A 875 7.99 -13.67 -26.29
C SER A 875 8.18 -12.36 -25.52
N MET A 876 9.29 -12.22 -24.80
CA MET A 876 9.62 -10.97 -24.10
C MET A 876 9.86 -9.77 -25.03
N HIS A 877 10.09 -10.01 -26.32
CA HIS A 877 10.26 -8.95 -27.32
C HIS A 877 8.95 -8.28 -27.73
N SER A 878 7.83 -8.99 -27.63
CA SER A 878 6.49 -8.48 -27.99
C SER A 878 5.58 -8.31 -26.77
N ALA A 879 5.87 -9.00 -25.67
CA ALA A 879 5.00 -9.06 -24.51
C ALA A 879 4.65 -7.67 -23.96
N VAL A 880 3.41 -7.54 -23.54
CA VAL A 880 2.85 -6.31 -22.96
C VAL A 880 2.34 -6.58 -21.56
N CYS A 881 2.19 -5.53 -20.76
CA CYS A 881 1.74 -5.64 -19.38
C CYS A 881 0.52 -4.76 -19.15
N THR A 882 -0.49 -5.30 -18.50
CA THR A 882 -1.63 -4.53 -17.98
C THR A 882 -1.52 -4.43 -16.46
N THR A 883 -1.68 -3.25 -15.89
CA THR A 883 -1.82 -3.06 -14.44
C THR A 883 -3.27 -2.74 -14.08
N ILE A 884 -3.77 -3.36 -13.01
CA ILE A 884 -5.18 -3.31 -12.62
C ILE A 884 -5.28 -2.93 -11.13
N SER A 885 -6.16 -1.99 -10.81
CA SER A 885 -6.52 -1.63 -9.43
C SER A 885 -8.01 -1.87 -9.25
N PHE A 886 -8.34 -2.58 -8.18
CA PHE A 886 -9.68 -2.89 -7.75
C PHE A 886 -9.96 -2.14 -6.45
N GLU A 887 -11.14 -1.56 -6.34
CA GLU A 887 -11.66 -0.95 -5.11
C GLU A 887 -13.12 -1.38 -4.98
N GLY A 888 -13.56 -1.79 -3.79
CA GLY A 888 -14.93 -2.28 -3.58
C GLY A 888 -15.01 -3.27 -2.43
N SER A 889 -16.11 -4.03 -2.37
CA SER A 889 -16.23 -5.13 -1.40
C SER A 889 -15.33 -6.30 -1.79
N SER A 890 -14.93 -7.12 -0.81
CA SER A 890 -14.16 -8.35 -1.07
C SER A 890 -14.83 -9.27 -2.12
N SER A 891 -16.16 -9.32 -2.12
CA SER A 891 -16.95 -10.13 -3.06
C SER A 891 -16.96 -9.57 -4.48
N GLU A 892 -17.07 -8.24 -4.62
CA GLU A 892 -17.02 -7.52 -5.90
C GLU A 892 -15.65 -7.74 -6.55
N ILE A 893 -14.56 -7.53 -5.81
CA ILE A 893 -13.19 -7.70 -6.31
C ILE A 893 -12.95 -9.13 -6.77
N LYS A 894 -13.43 -10.13 -6.01
CA LYS A 894 -13.30 -11.54 -6.39
C LYS A 894 -14.01 -11.83 -7.72
N LEU A 895 -15.22 -11.31 -7.91
CA LEU A 895 -15.98 -11.46 -9.15
C LEU A 895 -15.28 -10.76 -10.33
N GLN A 896 -14.81 -9.53 -10.13
CA GLN A 896 -14.06 -8.78 -11.13
C GLN A 896 -12.82 -9.54 -11.59
N LYS A 897 -12.04 -10.09 -10.65
CA LYS A 897 -10.85 -10.90 -10.96
C LYS A 897 -11.17 -12.17 -11.74
N GLN A 898 -12.26 -12.85 -11.41
CA GLN A 898 -12.70 -14.04 -12.14
C GLN A 898 -13.04 -13.69 -13.60
N ILE A 899 -13.91 -12.69 -13.81
CA ILE A 899 -14.32 -12.28 -15.17
C ILE A 899 -13.12 -11.79 -15.98
N ILE A 900 -12.27 -10.96 -15.39
CA ILE A 900 -11.06 -10.47 -16.08
C ILE A 900 -10.10 -11.62 -16.40
N GLY A 901 -9.96 -12.60 -15.51
CA GLY A 901 -9.17 -13.80 -15.76
C GLY A 901 -9.69 -14.60 -16.96
N ASP A 902 -11.01 -14.76 -17.05
CA ASP A 902 -11.66 -15.46 -18.17
C ASP A 902 -11.50 -14.69 -19.49
N ILE A 903 -11.60 -13.36 -19.47
CA ILE A 903 -11.34 -12.52 -20.66
C ILE A 903 -9.87 -12.60 -21.04
N ALA A 904 -8.95 -12.54 -20.07
CA ALA A 904 -7.52 -12.61 -20.34
C ALA A 904 -7.10 -13.94 -20.96
N ALA A 905 -7.60 -15.06 -20.44
CA ALA A 905 -7.31 -16.39 -20.98
C ALA A 905 -7.67 -16.51 -22.48
N LYS A 906 -8.77 -15.86 -22.92
CA LYS A 906 -9.17 -15.81 -24.34
C LYS A 906 -8.16 -15.09 -25.25
N HIS A 907 -7.38 -14.16 -24.69
CA HIS A 907 -6.38 -13.36 -25.40
C HIS A 907 -4.95 -13.79 -25.06
N GLY A 908 -4.75 -15.00 -24.53
CA GLY A 908 -3.43 -15.54 -24.18
C GLY A 908 -2.77 -14.85 -22.97
N GLY A 909 -3.56 -14.13 -22.16
CA GLY A 909 -3.10 -13.35 -21.04
C GLY A 909 -3.00 -14.14 -19.73
N ILE A 910 -2.01 -13.81 -18.89
CA ILE A 910 -1.76 -14.49 -17.62
C ILE A 910 -1.52 -13.47 -16.51
N PHE A 911 -2.18 -13.64 -15.36
CA PHE A 911 -1.90 -12.83 -14.18
C PHE A 911 -0.45 -13.00 -13.72
N SER A 912 0.24 -11.88 -13.51
CA SER A 912 1.65 -11.82 -13.12
C SER A 912 1.88 -11.31 -11.70
N GLY A 913 0.83 -10.98 -10.97
CA GLY A 913 0.88 -10.72 -9.54
C GLY A 913 0.76 -9.23 -9.17
N SER A 914 -0.16 -8.96 -8.26
CA SER A 914 -0.30 -7.77 -7.40
C SER A 914 0.92 -6.90 -7.15
N ARG A 915 2.10 -7.46 -6.87
CA ARG A 915 3.31 -6.67 -6.60
C ARG A 915 3.72 -5.85 -7.82
N ILE A 916 3.66 -6.44 -9.02
CA ILE A 916 3.97 -5.75 -10.28
C ILE A 916 2.86 -4.73 -10.57
N GLY A 917 1.60 -5.11 -10.35
CA GLY A 917 0.46 -4.18 -10.44
C GLY A 917 0.65 -2.94 -9.60
N LYS A 918 0.87 -3.11 -8.28
CA LYS A 918 1.11 -2.02 -7.34
C LYS A 918 2.33 -1.19 -7.71
N ALA A 919 3.44 -1.83 -8.08
CA ALA A 919 4.65 -1.11 -8.49
C ALA A 919 4.40 -0.22 -9.72
N GLY A 920 3.59 -0.66 -10.68
CA GLY A 920 3.20 0.17 -11.81
C GLY A 920 2.34 1.37 -11.42
N TYR A 921 1.44 1.23 -10.45
CA TYR A 921 0.67 2.34 -9.91
C TYR A 921 1.55 3.32 -9.12
N ASP A 922 2.41 2.83 -8.24
CA ASP A 922 3.37 3.66 -7.49
C ASP A 922 4.31 4.45 -8.43
N LEU A 923 4.75 3.83 -9.53
CA LEU A 923 5.66 4.45 -10.51
C LEU A 923 5.02 5.66 -11.22
N THR A 924 3.69 5.73 -11.30
CA THR A 924 2.94 6.82 -11.93
C THR A 924 3.39 8.19 -11.41
N PHE A 925 3.55 8.33 -10.09
CA PHE A 925 3.95 9.58 -9.44
C PHE A 925 5.44 9.91 -9.61
N ALA A 926 6.25 8.94 -10.05
CA ALA A 926 7.68 9.12 -10.26
C ALA A 926 8.07 9.45 -11.72
N ILE A 927 7.20 9.16 -12.70
CA ILE A 927 7.54 9.33 -14.13
C ILE A 927 7.84 10.80 -14.48
N ALA A 928 7.15 11.77 -13.87
CA ALA A 928 7.40 13.18 -14.11
C ALA A 928 8.84 13.61 -13.71
N TYR A 929 9.39 13.03 -12.63
CA TYR A 929 10.79 13.25 -12.25
C TYR A 929 11.79 12.62 -13.24
N LEU A 930 11.36 11.59 -13.99
CA LEU A 930 12.21 10.95 -15.01
C LEU A 930 12.44 11.86 -16.22
N ARG A 931 11.48 12.75 -16.54
CA ARG A 931 11.67 13.81 -17.55
C ARG A 931 12.85 14.71 -17.18
N ASP A 932 12.88 15.21 -15.95
CA ASP A 932 13.92 16.15 -15.52
C ASP A 932 15.29 15.47 -15.40
N PHE A 933 15.29 14.19 -15.02
CA PHE A 933 16.47 13.33 -15.09
C PHE A 933 16.99 13.21 -16.52
N ALA A 934 16.12 12.83 -17.47
CA ALA A 934 16.48 12.68 -18.87
C ALA A 934 17.01 13.99 -19.47
N MET A 935 16.38 15.13 -19.13
CA MET A 935 16.80 16.46 -19.59
C MET A 935 18.19 16.85 -19.08
N THR A 936 18.55 16.44 -17.86
CA THR A 936 19.90 16.63 -17.31
C THR A 936 20.97 15.97 -18.19
N TYR A 937 20.63 14.89 -18.89
CA TYR A 937 21.54 14.11 -19.73
C TYR A 937 21.21 14.22 -21.22
N HIS A 938 20.84 15.42 -21.67
CA HIS A 938 20.64 15.75 -23.09
C HIS A 938 19.45 15.06 -23.77
N PHE A 939 18.39 14.70 -23.05
CA PHE A 939 17.15 14.19 -23.64
C PHE A 939 15.95 15.11 -23.36
N LEU A 940 15.23 15.52 -24.40
CA LEU A 940 13.93 16.15 -24.25
C LEU A 940 12.86 15.07 -24.23
N ALA A 941 11.91 15.17 -23.31
CA ALA A 941 10.82 14.22 -23.18
C ALA A 941 9.51 14.93 -22.84
N GLU A 942 8.41 14.42 -23.37
CA GLU A 942 7.06 14.89 -23.09
C GLU A 942 6.07 13.74 -23.24
N SER A 943 4.97 13.83 -22.51
CA SER A 943 3.81 12.99 -22.74
C SER A 943 2.68 13.74 -23.43
N PHE A 944 1.93 13.02 -24.25
CA PHE A 944 0.78 13.57 -24.93
C PHE A 944 -0.29 12.49 -25.18
N GLU A 945 -1.53 12.90 -25.40
CA GLU A 945 -2.66 12.01 -25.20
C GLU A 945 -3.83 12.33 -26.13
N THR A 946 -4.70 11.35 -26.34
CA THR A 946 -5.87 11.46 -27.20
C THR A 946 -6.93 10.41 -26.83
N PHE A 947 -8.21 10.73 -27.07
CA PHE A 947 -9.27 9.72 -27.11
C PHE A 947 -9.33 9.12 -28.51
N VAL A 948 -9.48 7.80 -28.61
CA VAL A 948 -9.58 7.10 -29.90
C VAL A 948 -10.74 6.11 -29.88
N PRO A 949 -11.64 6.14 -30.88
CA PRO A 949 -12.64 5.10 -31.05
C PRO A 949 -12.01 3.71 -31.23
N TRP A 950 -12.66 2.66 -30.74
CA TRP A 950 -12.12 1.29 -30.81
C TRP A 950 -11.75 0.84 -32.23
N SER A 951 -12.45 1.32 -33.25
CA SER A 951 -12.22 1.01 -34.67
C SER A 951 -10.95 1.65 -35.25
N ARG A 952 -10.37 2.64 -34.56
CA ARG A 952 -9.22 3.42 -35.04
C ARG A 952 -7.98 3.30 -34.16
N LEU A 953 -8.09 2.68 -32.99
CA LEU A 953 -7.04 2.62 -31.97
C LEU A 953 -5.72 2.06 -32.51
N GLU A 954 -5.73 0.86 -33.10
CA GLU A 954 -4.51 0.21 -33.60
C GLU A 954 -3.86 0.97 -34.77
N PRO A 955 -4.59 1.32 -35.86
CA PRO A 955 -4.04 2.15 -36.94
C PRO A 955 -3.46 3.48 -36.44
N LEU A 956 -4.15 4.17 -35.54
CA LEU A 956 -3.71 5.46 -35.00
C LEU A 956 -2.40 5.33 -34.22
N VAL A 957 -2.29 4.33 -33.33
CA VAL A 957 -1.06 4.11 -32.55
C VAL A 957 0.12 3.83 -33.47
N LYS A 958 -0.09 2.99 -34.48
CA LYS A 958 0.95 2.66 -35.47
C LYS A 958 1.39 3.90 -36.26
N ALA A 959 0.44 4.59 -36.87
CA ALA A 959 0.71 5.78 -37.69
C ALA A 959 1.40 6.89 -36.89
N THR A 960 0.95 7.16 -35.66
CA THR A 960 1.55 8.19 -34.79
C THR A 960 3.00 7.86 -34.43
N LYS A 961 3.28 6.59 -34.08
CA LYS A 961 4.66 6.16 -33.79
C LYS A 961 5.54 6.23 -35.03
N GLU A 962 5.05 5.79 -36.18
CA GLU A 962 5.77 5.85 -37.46
C GLU A 962 6.08 7.29 -37.86
N ARG A 963 5.11 8.21 -37.72
CA ARG A 963 5.29 9.64 -37.98
C ARG A 963 6.43 10.23 -37.16
N ILE A 964 6.49 9.96 -35.85
CA ILE A 964 7.59 10.46 -35.00
C ILE A 964 8.96 9.92 -35.45
N HIS A 965 9.05 8.64 -35.81
CA HIS A 965 10.29 8.07 -36.32
C HIS A 965 10.72 8.69 -37.66
N GLN A 966 9.76 8.94 -38.55
CA GLN A 966 10.01 9.59 -39.84
C GLN A 966 10.50 11.04 -39.66
N GLU A 967 9.82 11.82 -38.81
CA GLU A 967 10.18 13.21 -38.50
C GLU A 967 11.55 13.31 -37.81
N HIS A 968 11.89 12.37 -36.93
CA HIS A 968 13.21 12.29 -36.31
C HIS A 968 14.30 11.96 -37.35
N LYS A 969 14.04 10.97 -38.22
CA LYS A 969 14.98 10.53 -39.24
C LYS A 969 15.22 11.60 -40.31
N SER A 970 14.16 12.27 -40.78
CA SER A 970 14.25 13.30 -41.83
C SER A 970 15.09 14.51 -41.39
N ARG A 971 15.08 14.83 -40.09
CA ARG A 971 15.90 15.89 -39.47
C ARG A 971 17.31 15.45 -39.10
N SER A 972 17.69 14.20 -39.36
CA SER A 972 19.00 13.64 -39.02
C SER A 972 19.38 13.83 -37.54
N LEU A 973 18.41 13.66 -36.64
CA LEU A 973 18.62 13.84 -35.20
C LEU A 973 19.47 12.70 -34.59
N PRO A 974 20.19 12.95 -33.48
CA PRO A 974 21.09 11.97 -32.87
C PRO A 974 20.37 10.71 -32.37
N GLY A 975 20.90 9.54 -32.72
CA GLY A 975 20.43 8.26 -32.21
C GLY A 975 19.03 7.88 -32.71
N LEU A 976 18.21 7.32 -31.83
CA LEU A 976 16.82 6.94 -32.08
C LEU A 976 15.89 7.62 -31.05
N PRO A 977 14.67 8.04 -31.46
CA PRO A 977 13.69 8.51 -30.51
C PRO A 977 13.15 7.34 -29.69
N PHE A 978 12.92 7.57 -28.40
CA PHE A 978 12.11 6.66 -27.60
C PHE A 978 10.65 7.07 -27.73
N VAL A 979 9.82 6.18 -28.30
CA VAL A 979 8.39 6.40 -28.45
C VAL A 979 7.64 5.20 -27.87
N SER A 980 6.74 5.47 -26.93
CA SER A 980 5.93 4.42 -26.30
C SER A 980 4.51 4.91 -26.06
N CYS A 981 3.59 3.99 -25.82
CA CYS A 981 2.21 4.31 -25.50
C CYS A 981 1.59 3.34 -24.51
N ARG A 982 0.51 3.79 -23.86
CA ARG A 982 -0.38 2.94 -23.06
C ARG A 982 -1.83 3.33 -23.27
N VAL A 983 -2.72 2.36 -23.15
CA VAL A 983 -4.16 2.62 -22.99
C VAL A 983 -4.42 2.85 -21.51
N THR A 984 -4.95 4.02 -21.15
CA THR A 984 -5.09 4.46 -19.75
C THR A 984 -6.52 4.43 -19.23
N GLN A 985 -7.50 4.58 -20.11
CA GLN A 985 -8.93 4.69 -19.76
C GLN A 985 -9.79 3.96 -20.78
N LEU A 986 -10.84 3.29 -20.32
CA LEU A 986 -11.74 2.48 -21.15
C LEU A 986 -13.16 3.05 -21.19
N TYR A 987 -13.59 3.51 -22.35
CA TYR A 987 -14.97 3.92 -22.61
C TYR A 987 -15.69 2.82 -23.40
N ASP A 988 -17.00 2.92 -23.49
CA ASP A 988 -17.79 1.94 -24.24
C ASP A 988 -17.48 2.08 -25.75
N GLU A 989 -17.29 3.30 -26.23
CA GLU A 989 -17.06 3.66 -27.62
C GLU A 989 -15.57 3.81 -28.01
N GLY A 990 -14.66 3.86 -27.04
CA GLY A 990 -13.22 3.96 -27.31
C GLY A 990 -12.33 3.96 -26.07
N ALA A 991 -11.14 4.51 -26.20
CA ALA A 991 -10.17 4.53 -25.11
C ALA A 991 -9.30 5.78 -25.13
N CYS A 992 -8.75 6.15 -23.96
CA CYS A 992 -7.65 7.11 -23.91
C CYS A 992 -6.33 6.39 -24.20
N VAL A 993 -5.57 6.92 -25.16
CA VAL A 993 -4.21 6.51 -25.46
C VAL A 993 -3.25 7.61 -25.02
N TYR A 994 -2.23 7.22 -24.27
CA TYR A 994 -1.22 8.10 -23.69
C TYR A 994 0.16 7.74 -24.23
N PHE A 995 0.77 8.66 -24.98
CA PHE A 995 2.09 8.51 -25.60
C PHE A 995 3.17 9.19 -24.75
N TYR A 996 4.38 8.66 -24.84
CA TYR A 996 5.61 9.32 -24.40
C TYR A 996 6.56 9.40 -25.58
N PHE A 997 7.09 10.58 -25.82
CA PHE A 997 8.12 10.85 -26.82
C PHE A 997 9.35 11.42 -26.14
N CYS A 998 10.51 10.88 -26.48
CA CYS A 998 11.80 11.34 -26.01
C CYS A 998 12.82 11.31 -27.14
N MET A 999 13.66 12.35 -27.24
CA MET A 999 14.74 12.46 -28.21
C MET A 999 15.99 13.06 -27.58
N ASN A 1000 17.17 12.68 -28.09
CA ASN A 1000 18.40 13.33 -27.71
C ASN A 1000 18.53 14.69 -28.43
N PHE A 1001 19.04 15.71 -27.73
CA PHE A 1001 19.19 17.05 -28.27
C PHE A 1001 20.64 17.54 -28.38
N GLU A 1002 21.62 16.66 -28.13
CA GLU A 1002 23.02 17.03 -28.21
C GLU A 1002 23.39 17.48 -29.63
N ASN A 1003 24.00 18.67 -29.75
CA ASN A 1003 24.34 19.30 -31.02
C ASN A 1003 23.13 19.62 -31.94
N VAL A 1004 21.91 19.64 -31.41
CA VAL A 1004 20.71 20.04 -32.15
C VAL A 1004 20.47 21.54 -31.97
N SER A 1005 20.33 22.27 -33.09
CA SER A 1005 19.95 23.69 -33.06
C SER A 1005 18.49 23.86 -32.69
N LYS A 1006 18.18 24.81 -31.79
CA LYS A 1006 16.82 25.10 -31.28
C LYS A 1006 16.04 23.84 -30.89
N PRO A 1007 16.56 23.00 -29.98
CA PRO A 1007 16.06 21.64 -29.79
C PRO A 1007 14.63 21.56 -29.28
N SER A 1008 14.20 22.50 -28.43
CA SER A 1008 12.81 22.55 -27.94
C SER A 1008 11.82 22.94 -29.03
N LEU A 1009 12.21 23.76 -30.01
CA LEU A 1009 11.36 24.06 -31.18
C LEU A 1009 11.21 22.83 -32.06
N VAL A 1010 12.32 22.14 -32.36
CA VAL A 1010 12.30 20.89 -33.12
C VAL A 1010 11.43 19.83 -32.43
N PHE A 1011 11.52 19.73 -31.10
CA PHE A 1011 10.67 18.82 -30.32
C PHE A 1011 9.18 19.16 -30.51
N ALA A 1012 8.82 20.44 -30.39
CA ALA A 1012 7.45 20.91 -30.56
C ALA A 1012 6.92 20.68 -31.98
N GLU A 1013 7.74 20.85 -33.02
CA GLU A 1013 7.37 20.53 -34.40
C GLU A 1013 7.06 19.04 -34.60
N ILE A 1014 7.85 18.16 -33.96
CA ILE A 1014 7.61 16.71 -34.02
C ILE A 1014 6.34 16.31 -33.26
N GLU A 1015 6.07 16.91 -32.08
CA GLU A 1015 4.81 16.68 -31.36
C GLU A 1015 3.61 17.20 -32.14
N ALA A 1016 3.73 18.37 -32.77
CA ALA A 1016 2.70 18.92 -33.65
C ALA A 1016 2.41 18.00 -34.85
N ALA A 1017 3.45 17.47 -35.50
CA ALA A 1017 3.31 16.47 -36.56
C ALA A 1017 2.62 15.18 -36.07
N ALA A 1018 2.97 14.72 -34.86
CA ALA A 1018 2.28 13.59 -34.23
C ALA A 1018 0.80 13.92 -33.91
N ARG A 1019 0.49 15.16 -33.54
CA ARG A 1019 -0.88 15.64 -33.30
C ARG A 1019 -1.72 15.64 -34.58
N GLU A 1020 -1.15 16.13 -35.68
CA GLU A 1020 -1.79 16.07 -37.01
C GLU A 1020 -2.12 14.61 -37.38
N GLU A 1021 -1.17 13.71 -37.16
CA GLU A 1021 -1.34 12.27 -37.44
C GLU A 1021 -2.44 11.65 -36.57
N ILE A 1022 -2.51 12.02 -35.28
CA ILE A 1022 -3.58 11.61 -34.37
C ILE A 1022 -4.94 12.03 -34.93
N ILE A 1023 -5.10 13.30 -35.29
CA ILE A 1023 -6.37 13.85 -35.79
C ILE A 1023 -6.76 13.18 -37.11
N ALA A 1024 -5.81 13.04 -38.04
CA ALA A 1024 -6.02 12.39 -39.34
C ALA A 1024 -6.48 10.93 -39.20
N ASN A 1025 -6.04 10.23 -38.15
CA ASN A 1025 -6.43 8.85 -37.87
C ASN A 1025 -7.68 8.73 -36.99
N GLY A 1026 -8.34 9.84 -36.64
CA GLY A 1026 -9.62 9.86 -35.92
C GLY A 1026 -9.50 9.90 -34.40
N GLY A 1027 -8.35 10.32 -33.87
CA GLY A 1027 -8.19 10.65 -32.46
C GLY A 1027 -8.68 12.07 -32.15
N SER A 1028 -9.07 12.30 -30.90
CA SER A 1028 -9.43 13.64 -30.42
C SER A 1028 -8.19 14.54 -30.28
N LEU A 1029 -8.41 15.86 -30.29
CA LEU A 1029 -7.37 16.87 -30.06
C LEU A 1029 -6.69 16.69 -28.69
N SER A 1030 -7.48 16.43 -27.66
CA SER A 1030 -7.08 16.13 -26.30
C SER A 1030 -8.18 15.31 -25.63
N HIS A 1031 -7.83 14.43 -24.69
CA HIS A 1031 -8.78 13.78 -23.80
C HIS A 1031 -8.79 14.43 -22.41
N HIS A 1032 -7.65 14.90 -21.88
CA HIS A 1032 -7.60 15.52 -20.55
C HIS A 1032 -6.51 16.57 -20.31
N HIS A 1033 -5.53 16.76 -21.21
CA HIS A 1033 -4.53 17.82 -21.05
C HIS A 1033 -5.11 19.22 -21.34
N GLY A 1034 -6.23 19.29 -22.04
CA GLY A 1034 -6.83 20.55 -22.50
C GLY A 1034 -6.15 21.10 -23.75
N VAL A 1035 -6.66 22.23 -24.21
CA VAL A 1035 -6.20 22.90 -25.43
C VAL A 1035 -5.12 23.92 -25.10
N GLY A 1036 -5.38 24.78 -24.10
CA GLY A 1036 -4.55 25.92 -23.76
C GLY A 1036 -4.17 26.75 -25.00
N LYS A 1037 -2.93 27.25 -25.02
CA LYS A 1037 -2.35 27.88 -26.22
C LYS A 1037 -1.58 26.91 -27.08
N LEU A 1038 -1.11 25.80 -26.51
CA LEU A 1038 -0.31 24.80 -27.22
C LEU A 1038 -1.09 24.16 -28.38
N ARG A 1039 -2.38 23.86 -28.19
CA ARG A 1039 -3.20 23.15 -29.17
C ARG A 1039 -4.23 24.04 -29.87
N ALA A 1040 -4.29 25.32 -29.52
CA ALA A 1040 -5.20 26.27 -30.15
C ALA A 1040 -5.10 26.32 -31.69
N PRO A 1041 -3.90 26.23 -32.31
CA PRO A 1041 -3.78 26.21 -33.78
C PRO A 1041 -4.53 25.07 -34.47
N PHE A 1042 -4.79 23.95 -33.79
CA PHE A 1042 -5.51 22.82 -34.36
C PHE A 1042 -7.03 22.95 -34.30
N MET A 1043 -7.56 23.93 -33.53
CA MET A 1043 -9.00 24.00 -33.28
C MET A 1043 -9.81 24.29 -34.54
N ASP A 1044 -9.28 24.99 -35.55
CA ASP A 1044 -10.00 25.23 -36.80
C ASP A 1044 -10.29 23.93 -37.58
N GLY A 1045 -9.46 22.91 -37.42
CA GLY A 1045 -9.69 21.59 -38.00
C GLY A 1045 -10.65 20.70 -37.19
N VAL A 1046 -11.00 21.10 -35.96
CA VAL A 1046 -11.76 20.27 -35.00
C VAL A 1046 -13.13 20.86 -34.69
N ASN A 1047 -13.25 22.18 -34.58
CA ASN A 1047 -14.49 22.85 -34.26
C ASN A 1047 -15.00 23.70 -35.42
N SER A 1048 -16.32 23.71 -35.60
CA SER A 1048 -16.94 24.57 -36.61
C SER A 1048 -16.75 26.05 -36.26
N LYS A 1049 -16.68 26.90 -37.28
CA LYS A 1049 -16.63 28.36 -37.11
C LYS A 1049 -17.77 28.88 -36.22
N CYS A 1050 -18.99 28.38 -36.43
CA CYS A 1050 -20.16 28.77 -35.65
C CYS A 1050 -20.01 28.48 -34.14
N PHE A 1051 -19.39 27.35 -33.78
CA PHE A 1051 -19.13 27.02 -32.38
C PHE A 1051 -18.14 28.01 -31.76
N LYS A 1052 -17.07 28.35 -32.47
CA LYS A 1052 -16.10 29.37 -32.02
C LYS A 1052 -16.75 30.75 -31.88
N ASP A 1053 -17.53 31.17 -32.86
CA ASP A 1053 -18.25 32.45 -32.84
C ASP A 1053 -19.20 32.55 -31.63
N LEU A 1054 -19.87 31.44 -31.28
CA LEU A 1054 -20.75 31.36 -30.11
C LEU A 1054 -19.96 31.52 -28.79
N LEU A 1055 -18.83 30.83 -28.65
CA LEU A 1055 -17.95 30.96 -27.47
C LEU A 1055 -17.40 32.39 -27.33
N LEU A 1056 -16.99 33.00 -28.45
CA LEU A 1056 -16.51 34.39 -28.47
C LEU A 1056 -17.62 35.38 -28.11
N SER A 1057 -18.86 35.14 -28.58
CA SER A 1057 -20.02 35.97 -28.24
C SER A 1057 -20.37 35.87 -26.76
N PHE A 1058 -20.33 34.66 -26.19
CA PHE A 1058 -20.51 34.45 -24.76
C PHE A 1058 -19.43 35.17 -23.93
N LYS A 1059 -18.15 35.00 -24.31
CA LYS A 1059 -17.02 35.68 -23.67
C LYS A 1059 -17.20 37.21 -23.67
N ARG A 1060 -17.52 37.81 -24.82
CA ARG A 1060 -17.74 39.27 -24.94
C ARG A 1060 -18.93 39.75 -24.11
N SER A 1061 -19.99 38.96 -24.05
CA SER A 1061 -21.17 39.30 -23.24
C SER A 1061 -20.87 39.24 -21.74
N PHE A 1062 -20.10 38.25 -21.29
CA PHE A 1062 -19.82 38.08 -19.86
C PHE A 1062 -18.64 38.95 -19.36
N ASP A 1063 -17.61 39.12 -20.19
CA ASP A 1063 -16.37 39.82 -19.88
C ASP A 1063 -15.97 40.75 -21.04
N GLU A 1064 -16.71 41.87 -21.15
CA GLU A 1064 -16.58 42.85 -22.23
C GLU A 1064 -15.16 43.45 -22.33
N LYS A 1065 -14.53 43.73 -21.19
CA LYS A 1065 -13.16 44.27 -21.12
C LYS A 1065 -12.08 43.19 -21.25
N ASN A 1066 -12.46 41.93 -21.45
CA ASN A 1066 -11.53 40.80 -21.45
C ASN A 1066 -10.61 40.79 -20.21
N THR A 1067 -11.15 41.09 -19.03
CA THR A 1067 -10.43 41.05 -17.75
C THR A 1067 -9.75 39.69 -17.56
N PHE A 1068 -10.40 38.59 -17.94
CA PHE A 1068 -9.79 37.26 -17.99
C PHE A 1068 -9.12 37.01 -19.35
N GLY A 1069 -8.02 37.71 -19.59
CA GLY A 1069 -7.36 37.83 -20.90
C GLY A 1069 -6.29 36.77 -21.20
N VAL A 1070 -6.39 35.56 -20.63
CA VAL A 1070 -5.36 34.51 -20.77
C VAL A 1070 -5.21 33.93 -22.19
N ARG A 1071 -6.26 34.07 -23.02
CA ARG A 1071 -6.32 33.64 -24.44
C ARG A 1071 -6.02 32.15 -24.65
N ASN A 1072 -6.83 31.28 -24.03
CA ASN A 1072 -6.74 29.83 -24.22
C ASN A 1072 -7.78 29.32 -25.21
N GLY A 1073 -7.47 28.22 -25.90
CA GLY A 1073 -8.39 27.55 -26.81
C GLY A 1073 -8.92 28.47 -27.91
N ALA A 1074 -10.24 28.61 -28.00
CA ALA A 1074 -10.89 29.43 -29.01
C ALA A 1074 -10.60 30.94 -28.87
N PHE A 1075 -9.98 31.37 -27.77
CA PHE A 1075 -9.61 32.75 -27.48
C PHE A 1075 -8.15 33.10 -27.78
N ALA A 1076 -7.36 32.12 -28.25
CA ALA A 1076 -5.92 32.24 -28.48
C ALA A 1076 -5.55 33.24 -29.58
#